data_AF-A0A1H8NHP8-F1
#
_entry.id   AF-A0A1H8NHP8-F1
#
_cell.length_a   1.000
_cell.length_b   1.000
_cell.length_c   1.000
_cell.angle_alpha   90.00
_cell.angle_beta   90.00
_cell.angle_gamma   90.00
#
_symmetry.space_group_name_H-M   'P 1'
#
loop_
_entity.id
_entity.type
_entity.pdbx_description
1 polymer ?
#
loop_
_entity_poly.entity_id
_entity_poly.type
_entity_poly.pdbx_seq_one_letter_code
_entity_poly.pdbx_strand_id
1 'polypeptide(L)'
;MSVAPPPTDPMEIAKGGLWSGPFNSIDVDPNTRALLLDLRWTTTDGGSVPATRIPYAFPTQASDFTDVPGGYPAPALLNGFAELSNDQKTAVRFTFDLVSSYTKLTFVEAPSGYAVDAAIRVAHYGQGGSEAYTPHHDGRVSGDTFLGGNATVTAQQIGSDGLLTIMHELGHALGLKHGHESELHGALAPNFNDNEFSIMTYASYMGAPVPPPTASVNGSSPQSLMMFDISALQALYGANYDKLGAAERYSWNTTTGQQLINGEPAAHTGTTITDKIFSTIWTGGAAATYDLSAFTQDQVDDIRPGHWLKFDTDKLADLNVYDPGTAIAQGNIYNALLYHGDLKSAIANLTTGIGNDTLVGNDRDNVLSGGDGIDTIATAGGNDTVRGGAGADIMHFGGGHSTLRDNMADLNGDVVREFGFGAVDVLGVRLGWDSISITASQMKINVGGETVEADGSFAGTGAFILSTRGSGADAHTGVAFVNYLPSLAEGVSVNTASISGVADQSFLTGDGSARFTLDFKSAVSSFANSLGFYKVKADGSIGDVHILFDNTLDVAANARTVDLGAPANGERIGFFLIQDGFHNFGHLADNLSFVAPGGADRAATVDGGLAILKSASLGALTGATVFHSSAALNPNGAEQVLSGVHAGGQELLIGFEDLQNARGDRDFQDVVIGIHVTGDGFLFT
;
A
#
# COMPACT_ATOMS: atom_id res chain seq x y z
N MET A 1 -4.28 -54.01 14.97
CA MET A 1 -5.14 -53.07 15.72
C MET A 1 -6.24 -52.63 14.78
N SER A 2 -7.49 -52.79 15.22
CA SER A 2 -8.70 -52.64 14.43
C SER A 2 -8.85 -51.22 13.87
N VAL A 3 -9.07 -51.14 12.56
CA VAL A 3 -9.70 -50.01 11.90
C VAL A 3 -11.04 -49.78 12.59
N ALA A 4 -11.28 -48.58 13.12
CA ALA A 4 -12.59 -48.20 13.65
C ALA A 4 -13.65 -48.35 12.54
N PRO A 5 -14.86 -48.85 12.84
CA PRO A 5 -15.90 -48.92 11.84
C PRO A 5 -16.28 -47.48 11.41
N PRO A 6 -16.71 -47.27 10.15
CA PRO A 6 -17.26 -45.99 9.75
C PRO A 6 -18.50 -45.68 10.61
N PRO A 7 -18.81 -44.42 10.90
CA PRO A 7 -20.05 -44.08 11.59
C PRO A 7 -21.23 -44.58 10.76
N THR A 8 -22.01 -45.51 11.32
CA THR A 8 -23.16 -46.14 10.66
C THR A 8 -24.47 -45.42 10.98
N ASP A 9 -24.52 -44.12 10.66
CA ASP A 9 -25.71 -43.44 10.12
C ASP A 9 -25.32 -42.09 9.50
N PRO A 10 -25.19 -41.97 8.17
CA PRO A 10 -24.75 -40.72 7.53
C PRO A 10 -25.89 -39.89 6.90
N MET A 11 -27.18 -40.20 7.15
CA MET A 11 -28.28 -39.43 6.57
C MET A 11 -28.77 -38.30 7.47
N GLU A 12 -28.01 -37.20 7.60
CA GLU A 12 -28.54 -35.84 7.88
C GLU A 12 -27.42 -34.78 7.85
N ILE A 13 -26.89 -34.43 6.67
CA ILE A 13 -26.31 -33.09 6.48
C ILE A 13 -26.98 -32.52 5.24
N ALA A 14 -28.00 -31.73 5.52
CA ALA A 14 -28.79 -30.94 4.60
C ALA A 14 -27.93 -29.86 3.94
N LYS A 15 -28.43 -29.32 2.82
CA LYS A 15 -28.17 -27.97 2.34
C LYS A 15 -27.76 -27.03 3.50
N GLY A 16 -26.59 -26.40 3.37
CA GLY A 16 -25.83 -25.87 4.50
C GLY A 16 -24.48 -26.59 4.73
N GLY A 17 -23.93 -27.27 3.70
CA GLY A 17 -22.62 -27.94 3.73
C GLY A 17 -21.38 -27.07 4.02
N LEU A 18 -21.59 -25.83 4.49
CA LEU A 18 -20.70 -24.99 5.27
C LEU A 18 -21.53 -24.16 6.24
N TRP A 19 -22.06 -24.77 7.30
CA TRP A 19 -22.02 -24.23 8.65
C TRP A 19 -21.90 -22.70 8.81
N SER A 20 -22.95 -22.00 9.23
CA SER A 20 -22.81 -20.58 9.59
C SER A 20 -22.31 -20.43 11.02
N GLY A 21 -21.68 -19.32 11.35
CA GLY A 21 -21.22 -19.04 12.71
C GLY A 21 -21.06 -17.56 13.00
N PRO A 22 -20.90 -17.21 14.30
CA PRO A 22 -20.81 -15.83 14.72
C PRO A 22 -19.51 -15.17 14.24
N PHE A 23 -19.60 -13.87 13.97
CA PHE A 23 -18.48 -12.96 13.72
C PHE A 23 -18.54 -11.82 14.74
N ASN A 24 -17.38 -11.29 15.15
CA ASN A 24 -17.33 -10.13 16.03
C ASN A 24 -16.77 -8.93 15.25
N SER A 25 -17.63 -7.95 14.99
CA SER A 25 -17.31 -6.75 14.22
C SER A 25 -16.88 -5.54 15.05
N ILE A 26 -16.63 -5.69 16.35
CA ILE A 26 -16.45 -4.53 17.25
C ILE A 26 -15.30 -3.59 16.85
N ASP A 27 -14.23 -4.12 16.26
CA ASP A 27 -13.04 -3.36 15.86
C ASP A 27 -13.06 -2.98 14.36
N VAL A 28 -14.18 -3.22 13.67
CA VAL A 28 -14.36 -2.90 12.25
C VAL A 28 -14.86 -1.45 12.12
N ASP A 29 -14.41 -0.75 11.08
CA ASP A 29 -14.90 0.59 10.73
C ASP A 29 -16.43 0.69 10.80
N PRO A 30 -17.02 1.76 11.39
CA PRO A 30 -18.46 1.85 11.60
C PRO A 30 -19.31 1.71 10.32
N ASN A 31 -18.87 2.24 9.19
CA ASN A 31 -19.62 2.12 7.92
C ASN A 31 -19.48 0.71 7.33
N THR A 32 -18.30 0.10 7.44
CA THR A 32 -18.13 -1.33 7.11
C THR A 32 -19.03 -2.19 8.01
N ARG A 33 -19.05 -1.91 9.31
CA ARG A 33 -19.84 -2.63 10.30
C ARG A 33 -21.34 -2.47 10.08
N ALA A 34 -21.79 -1.33 9.56
CA ALA A 34 -23.18 -1.11 9.18
C ALA A 34 -23.67 -2.07 8.08
N LEU A 35 -22.77 -2.77 7.39
CA LEU A 35 -23.12 -3.79 6.39
C LEU A 35 -23.13 -5.21 6.96
N LEU A 36 -22.80 -5.42 8.25
CA LEU A 36 -22.63 -6.74 8.81
C LEU A 36 -23.85 -7.23 9.60
N LEU A 37 -24.07 -8.53 9.56
CA LEU A 37 -25.03 -9.25 10.42
C LEU A 37 -24.36 -9.94 11.62
N ASP A 38 -23.03 -9.85 11.72
CA ASP A 38 -22.20 -10.66 12.64
C ASP A 38 -22.40 -12.18 12.44
N LEU A 39 -22.72 -12.59 11.21
CA LEU A 39 -22.86 -13.97 10.77
C LEU A 39 -22.09 -14.19 9.46
N ARG A 40 -21.43 -15.35 9.34
CA ARG A 40 -20.68 -15.75 8.14
C ARG A 40 -20.76 -17.24 7.89
N TRP A 41 -20.36 -17.66 6.68
CA TRP A 41 -20.06 -19.05 6.39
C TRP A 41 -18.76 -19.50 7.08
N THR A 42 -18.76 -20.71 7.64
CA THR A 42 -17.68 -21.29 8.46
C THR A 42 -17.41 -22.75 8.09
N THR A 43 -16.35 -23.34 8.66
CA THR A 43 -15.99 -24.74 8.37
C THR A 43 -16.77 -25.78 9.18
N THR A 44 -17.49 -25.40 10.24
CA THR A 44 -18.24 -26.28 11.18
C THR A 44 -19.39 -25.52 11.85
N ASP A 45 -20.56 -26.13 12.13
CA ASP A 45 -21.77 -25.37 12.55
C ASP A 45 -21.54 -24.57 13.81
N GLY A 46 -22.00 -23.32 13.83
CA GLY A 46 -21.78 -22.41 14.94
C GLY A 46 -20.30 -22.17 15.24
N GLY A 47 -19.40 -22.58 14.33
CA GLY A 47 -17.96 -22.47 14.48
C GLY A 47 -17.47 -21.04 14.28
N SER A 48 -16.21 -20.81 14.60
CA SER A 48 -15.59 -19.49 14.46
C SER A 48 -14.60 -19.39 13.29
N VAL A 49 -14.30 -20.49 12.59
CA VAL A 49 -13.32 -20.50 11.50
C VAL A 49 -14.03 -20.18 10.18
N PRO A 50 -13.69 -19.08 9.49
CA PRO A 50 -14.37 -18.70 8.24
C PRO A 50 -14.16 -19.76 7.16
N ALA A 51 -15.17 -19.94 6.30
CA ALA A 51 -15.02 -20.74 5.10
C ALA A 51 -13.99 -20.09 4.15
N THR A 52 -13.27 -20.92 3.40
CA THR A 52 -12.35 -20.48 2.32
C THR A 52 -12.79 -20.96 0.94
N ARG A 53 -13.82 -21.81 0.89
CA ARG A 53 -14.37 -22.37 -0.33
C ARG A 53 -15.86 -22.53 -0.16
N ILE A 54 -16.69 -21.98 -1.04
CA ILE A 54 -18.15 -22.06 -0.98
C ILE A 54 -18.67 -22.78 -2.24
N PRO A 55 -19.34 -23.93 -2.12
CA PRO A 55 -20.00 -24.55 -3.25
C PRO A 55 -21.28 -23.79 -3.62
N TYR A 56 -21.50 -23.54 -4.91
CA TYR A 56 -22.73 -22.93 -5.41
C TYR A 56 -23.37 -23.78 -6.51
N ALA A 57 -24.67 -23.60 -6.77
CA ALA A 57 -25.36 -24.29 -7.86
C ALA A 57 -26.40 -23.41 -8.56
N PHE A 58 -26.73 -23.78 -9.79
CA PHE A 58 -27.86 -23.27 -10.55
C PHE A 58 -28.94 -24.36 -10.63
N PRO A 59 -29.93 -24.35 -9.74
CA PRO A 59 -31.03 -25.31 -9.79
C PRO A 59 -31.72 -25.34 -11.15
N THR A 60 -32.12 -26.54 -11.58
CA THR A 60 -32.78 -26.79 -12.88
C THR A 60 -34.26 -27.14 -12.73
N GLN A 61 -34.69 -27.45 -11.50
CA GLN A 61 -36.06 -27.81 -11.17
C GLN A 61 -36.37 -27.41 -9.72
N ALA A 62 -37.64 -27.13 -9.41
CA ALA A 62 -38.04 -26.73 -8.06
C ALA A 62 -37.73 -27.78 -6.97
N SER A 63 -37.69 -29.08 -7.34
CA SER A 63 -37.35 -30.17 -6.40
C SER A 63 -35.92 -30.09 -5.86
N ASP A 64 -35.02 -29.41 -6.58
CA ASP A 64 -33.65 -29.14 -6.13
C ASP A 64 -33.63 -28.34 -4.80
N PHE A 65 -34.71 -27.62 -4.47
CA PHE A 65 -34.88 -26.93 -3.18
C PHE A 65 -35.57 -27.79 -2.11
N THR A 66 -36.46 -28.71 -2.50
CA THR A 66 -37.32 -29.46 -1.57
C THR A 66 -36.74 -30.81 -1.14
N ASP A 67 -35.76 -31.35 -1.86
CA ASP A 67 -35.09 -32.63 -1.55
C ASP A 67 -34.13 -32.56 -0.33
N VAL A 68 -34.21 -31.46 0.43
CA VAL A 68 -33.49 -31.25 1.69
C VAL A 68 -34.26 -31.91 2.84
N PRO A 69 -33.64 -32.75 3.71
CA PRO A 69 -34.33 -33.51 4.76
C PRO A 69 -35.20 -32.63 5.63
N GLY A 70 -36.53 -32.68 5.54
CA GLY A 70 -37.53 -31.85 6.28
C GLY A 70 -38.17 -30.69 5.47
N GLY A 71 -37.91 -30.63 4.16
CA GLY A 71 -38.59 -29.76 3.21
C GLY A 71 -38.11 -28.31 3.17
N TYR A 72 -38.65 -27.57 2.19
CA TYR A 72 -38.38 -26.15 1.98
C TYR A 72 -39.41 -25.29 2.74
N PRO A 73 -38.98 -24.37 3.62
CA PRO A 73 -39.90 -23.66 4.52
C PRO A 73 -40.71 -22.55 3.83
N ALA A 74 -40.35 -22.12 2.62
CA ALA A 74 -41.06 -21.09 1.85
C ALA A 74 -41.56 -21.58 0.47
N PRO A 75 -42.52 -22.53 0.38
CA PRO A 75 -42.95 -23.12 -0.89
C PRO A 75 -43.48 -22.11 -1.93
N ALA A 76 -43.96 -20.95 -1.48
CA ALA A 76 -44.46 -19.90 -2.37
C ALA A 76 -43.39 -19.37 -3.33
N LEU A 77 -42.12 -19.32 -2.92
CA LEU A 77 -41.00 -18.91 -3.77
C LEU A 77 -40.73 -19.91 -4.91
N LEU A 78 -41.09 -21.18 -4.69
CA LEU A 78 -40.91 -22.24 -5.69
C LEU A 78 -42.04 -22.28 -6.73
N ASN A 79 -43.20 -21.67 -6.45
CA ASN A 79 -44.34 -21.67 -7.38
C ASN A 79 -44.03 -20.91 -8.69
N GLY A 80 -43.08 -19.99 -8.66
CA GLY A 80 -42.63 -19.19 -9.82
C GLY A 80 -41.23 -19.54 -10.32
N PHE A 81 -40.69 -20.70 -9.92
CA PHE A 81 -39.34 -21.13 -10.26
C PHE A 81 -39.10 -21.14 -11.78
N ALA A 82 -37.95 -20.62 -12.19
CA ALA A 82 -37.36 -20.92 -13.48
C ALA A 82 -35.84 -21.03 -13.38
N GLU A 83 -35.24 -21.70 -14.34
CA GLU A 83 -33.79 -21.71 -14.50
C GLU A 83 -33.28 -20.30 -14.82
N LEU A 84 -32.08 -19.98 -14.33
CA LEU A 84 -31.37 -18.79 -14.76
C LEU A 84 -31.04 -18.85 -16.26
N SER A 85 -31.12 -17.70 -16.92
CA SER A 85 -30.58 -17.52 -18.26
C SER A 85 -29.05 -17.67 -18.26
N ASN A 86 -28.44 -17.89 -19.43
CA ASN A 86 -26.98 -17.97 -19.55
C ASN A 86 -26.29 -16.66 -19.14
N ASP A 87 -26.92 -15.51 -19.43
CA ASP A 87 -26.38 -14.21 -19.06
C ASP A 87 -26.43 -14.01 -17.54
N GLN A 88 -27.53 -14.43 -16.88
CA GLN A 88 -27.62 -14.44 -15.40
C GLN A 88 -26.59 -15.38 -14.77
N LYS A 89 -26.38 -16.58 -15.31
CA LYS A 89 -25.33 -17.50 -14.85
C LYS A 89 -23.94 -16.87 -15.00
N THR A 90 -23.71 -16.11 -16.07
CA THR A 90 -22.45 -15.38 -16.30
C THR A 90 -22.27 -14.24 -15.29
N ALA A 91 -23.33 -13.48 -15.00
CA ALA A 91 -23.35 -12.45 -13.97
C ALA A 91 -22.97 -12.99 -12.58
N VAL A 92 -23.58 -14.12 -12.19
CA VAL A 92 -23.31 -14.76 -10.89
C VAL A 92 -21.85 -15.20 -10.78
N ARG A 93 -21.30 -15.82 -11.84
CA ARG A 93 -19.88 -16.21 -11.85
C ARG A 93 -18.96 -14.99 -11.77
N PHE A 94 -19.26 -13.94 -12.54
CA PHE A 94 -18.53 -12.67 -12.48
C PHE A 94 -18.50 -12.08 -11.06
N THR A 95 -19.63 -12.08 -10.33
CA THR A 95 -19.68 -11.63 -8.93
C THR A 95 -18.81 -12.48 -8.03
N PHE A 96 -18.86 -13.82 -8.16
CA PHE A 96 -18.01 -14.71 -7.38
C PHE A 96 -16.51 -14.54 -7.67
N ASP A 97 -16.16 -14.27 -8.93
CA ASP A 97 -14.78 -13.98 -9.31
C ASP A 97 -14.30 -12.66 -8.69
N LEU A 98 -15.15 -11.61 -8.69
CA LEU A 98 -14.86 -10.36 -7.96
C LEU A 98 -14.61 -10.63 -6.47
N VAL A 99 -15.52 -11.32 -5.78
CA VAL A 99 -15.37 -11.63 -4.35
C VAL A 99 -14.11 -12.45 -4.07
N SER A 100 -13.76 -13.39 -4.96
CA SER A 100 -12.52 -14.17 -4.84
C SER A 100 -11.27 -13.31 -5.05
N SER A 101 -11.36 -12.25 -5.87
CA SER A 101 -10.25 -11.30 -6.05
C SER A 101 -10.00 -10.43 -4.81
N TYR A 102 -11.01 -10.22 -3.96
CA TYR A 102 -10.95 -9.39 -2.77
C TYR A 102 -10.63 -10.18 -1.49
N THR A 103 -11.06 -11.43 -1.43
CA THR A 103 -11.08 -12.24 -0.21
C THR A 103 -10.43 -13.62 -0.39
N LYS A 104 -10.20 -14.34 0.71
CA LYS A 104 -9.72 -15.73 0.67
C LYS A 104 -10.79 -16.75 0.27
N LEU A 105 -11.97 -16.30 -0.16
CA LEU A 105 -13.01 -17.20 -0.66
C LEU A 105 -12.68 -17.66 -2.08
N THR A 106 -13.05 -18.91 -2.33
CA THR A 106 -13.13 -19.48 -3.67
C THR A 106 -14.52 -20.07 -3.86
N PHE A 107 -15.06 -19.98 -5.07
CA PHE A 107 -16.40 -20.50 -5.38
C PHE A 107 -16.30 -21.67 -6.34
N VAL A 108 -17.06 -22.73 -6.08
CA VAL A 108 -17.06 -23.90 -6.95
C VAL A 108 -18.47 -24.31 -7.31
N GLU A 109 -18.74 -24.37 -8.61
CA GLU A 109 -20.00 -24.86 -9.14
C GLU A 109 -20.15 -26.36 -8.84
N ALA A 110 -21.20 -26.73 -8.10
CA ALA A 110 -21.56 -28.11 -7.88
C ALA A 110 -22.15 -28.72 -9.17
N PRO A 111 -21.88 -30.00 -9.47
CA PRO A 111 -22.51 -30.68 -10.60
C PRO A 111 -24.03 -30.63 -10.46
N SER A 112 -24.74 -30.30 -11.54
CA SER A 112 -26.21 -30.27 -11.54
C SER A 112 -26.78 -31.65 -11.12
N GLY A 113 -27.74 -31.64 -10.20
CA GLY A 113 -28.41 -32.85 -9.69
C GLY A 113 -28.21 -33.16 -8.20
N TYR A 114 -27.28 -32.47 -7.51
CA TYR A 114 -27.10 -32.57 -6.04
C TYR A 114 -27.19 -31.19 -5.36
N ALA A 115 -28.28 -30.46 -5.60
CA ALA A 115 -28.53 -29.16 -4.96
C ALA A 115 -28.68 -29.22 -3.42
N VAL A 116 -28.58 -30.42 -2.84
CA VAL A 116 -28.43 -30.65 -1.40
C VAL A 116 -27.01 -30.33 -0.89
N ASP A 117 -26.00 -30.24 -1.76
CA ASP A 117 -24.59 -30.07 -1.38
C ASP A 117 -24.05 -28.63 -1.58
N ALA A 118 -24.83 -27.73 -2.18
CA ALA A 118 -24.43 -26.35 -2.40
C ALA A 118 -24.84 -25.44 -1.22
N ALA A 119 -23.93 -24.56 -0.81
CA ALA A 119 -24.20 -23.55 0.21
C ALA A 119 -25.01 -22.39 -0.37
N ILE A 120 -24.70 -21.99 -1.62
CA ILE A 120 -25.43 -20.95 -2.34
C ILE A 120 -26.17 -21.55 -3.54
N ARG A 121 -27.45 -21.21 -3.72
CA ARG A 121 -28.23 -21.68 -4.88
C ARG A 121 -28.95 -20.49 -5.48
N VAL A 122 -28.79 -20.31 -6.79
CA VAL A 122 -29.33 -19.14 -7.47
C VAL A 122 -30.32 -19.57 -8.55
N ALA A 123 -31.57 -19.12 -8.43
CA ALA A 123 -32.65 -19.42 -9.36
C ALA A 123 -33.43 -18.16 -9.73
N HIS A 124 -34.19 -18.21 -10.83
CA HIS A 124 -35.09 -17.12 -11.19
C HIS A 124 -36.45 -17.36 -10.54
N TYR A 125 -37.14 -16.27 -10.17
CA TYR A 125 -38.55 -16.35 -9.80
C TYR A 125 -39.35 -15.14 -10.29
N GLY A 126 -40.46 -15.41 -10.98
CA GLY A 126 -41.49 -14.41 -11.28
C GLY A 126 -41.01 -13.10 -11.94
N GLN A 127 -41.76 -12.00 -11.72
CA GLN A 127 -41.47 -10.67 -12.27
C GLN A 127 -41.28 -9.62 -11.16
N GLY A 128 -41.08 -10.06 -9.91
CA GLY A 128 -40.98 -9.21 -8.71
C GLY A 128 -39.57 -8.67 -8.47
N GLY A 129 -39.33 -8.21 -7.24
CA GLY A 129 -37.97 -7.93 -6.75
C GLY A 129 -37.16 -9.21 -6.58
N SER A 130 -35.86 -9.07 -6.38
CA SER A 130 -34.99 -10.19 -6.02
C SER A 130 -34.91 -10.31 -4.50
N GLU A 131 -34.52 -11.49 -4.01
CA GLU A 131 -34.27 -11.70 -2.59
C GLU A 131 -33.23 -12.80 -2.36
N ALA A 132 -32.45 -12.67 -1.29
CA ALA A 132 -31.48 -13.66 -0.88
C ALA A 132 -31.49 -13.89 0.64
N TYR A 133 -31.21 -15.13 1.02
CA TYR A 133 -31.13 -15.54 2.41
C TYR A 133 -29.68 -15.56 2.89
N THR A 134 -29.44 -14.89 4.01
CA THR A 134 -28.12 -14.77 4.62
C THR A 134 -27.68 -16.09 5.29
N PRO A 135 -26.38 -16.25 5.61
CA PRO A 135 -25.89 -17.36 6.40
C PRO A 135 -26.54 -17.35 7.79
N HIS A 136 -27.22 -18.43 8.18
CA HIS A 136 -27.88 -18.54 9.48
C HIS A 136 -27.89 -19.99 10.00
N HIS A 137 -27.73 -20.16 11.31
CA HIS A 137 -27.45 -21.46 11.96
C HIS A 137 -28.53 -22.51 11.70
N ASP A 138 -29.81 -22.10 11.65
CA ASP A 138 -30.95 -23.03 11.51
C ASP A 138 -31.64 -22.97 10.12
N GLY A 139 -30.99 -22.35 9.13
CA GLY A 139 -31.63 -21.96 7.87
C GLY A 139 -31.42 -22.94 6.73
N ARG A 140 -32.37 -23.87 6.50
CA ARG A 140 -32.45 -24.61 5.21
C ARG A 140 -32.66 -23.72 4.00
N VAL A 141 -32.83 -22.41 4.18
CA VAL A 141 -32.94 -21.39 3.14
C VAL A 141 -31.65 -20.61 2.94
N SER A 142 -30.71 -20.66 3.89
CA SER A 142 -29.45 -19.88 3.81
C SER A 142 -28.73 -20.10 2.49
N GLY A 143 -28.23 -19.00 1.94
CA GLY A 143 -27.57 -18.92 0.64
C GLY A 143 -28.49 -19.11 -0.57
N ASP A 144 -29.79 -19.35 -0.40
CA ASP A 144 -30.69 -19.32 -1.55
C ASP A 144 -30.92 -17.88 -1.98
N THR A 145 -30.78 -17.67 -3.28
CA THR A 145 -30.97 -16.39 -3.95
C THR A 145 -31.97 -16.58 -5.07
N PHE A 146 -33.04 -15.79 -5.05
CA PHE A 146 -34.09 -15.80 -6.06
C PHE A 146 -34.08 -14.47 -6.81
N LEU A 147 -33.75 -14.54 -8.09
CA LEU A 147 -33.62 -13.39 -8.97
C LEU A 147 -34.95 -13.07 -9.63
N GLY A 148 -35.47 -11.87 -9.37
CA GLY A 148 -36.71 -11.34 -9.94
C GLY A 148 -36.52 -10.64 -11.28
N GLY A 149 -37.47 -9.78 -11.66
CA GLY A 149 -37.44 -9.01 -12.91
C GLY A 149 -36.37 -7.91 -12.93
N ASN A 150 -35.99 -7.39 -11.76
CA ASN A 150 -34.94 -6.39 -11.60
C ASN A 150 -33.52 -6.95 -11.80
N ALA A 151 -33.34 -8.27 -11.75
CA ALA A 151 -32.07 -8.98 -12.03
C ALA A 151 -31.99 -9.47 -13.49
N THR A 152 -32.57 -8.73 -14.42
CA THR A 152 -32.49 -9.03 -15.86
C THR A 152 -31.20 -8.47 -16.44
N VAL A 153 -30.39 -9.33 -17.05
CA VAL A 153 -29.12 -8.97 -17.68
C VAL A 153 -29.02 -9.49 -19.11
N THR A 154 -28.15 -8.86 -19.90
CA THR A 154 -27.75 -9.31 -21.24
C THR A 154 -26.25 -9.59 -21.28
N ALA A 155 -25.70 -10.02 -22.40
CA ALA A 155 -24.26 -10.12 -22.59
C ALA A 155 -23.49 -8.81 -22.28
N GLN A 156 -24.11 -7.63 -22.49
CA GLN A 156 -23.53 -6.33 -22.14
C GLN A 156 -24.07 -5.84 -20.79
N GLN A 157 -23.67 -6.54 -19.73
CA GLN A 157 -24.21 -6.36 -18.37
C GLN A 157 -23.45 -5.35 -17.49
N ILE A 158 -22.20 -5.00 -17.84
CA ILE A 158 -21.38 -4.11 -17.03
C ILE A 158 -22.00 -2.71 -16.98
N GLY A 159 -22.17 -2.17 -15.77
CA GLY A 159 -22.84 -0.90 -15.52
C GLY A 159 -24.36 -0.92 -15.58
N SER A 160 -24.99 -2.09 -15.62
CA SER A 160 -26.45 -2.23 -15.59
C SER A 160 -26.98 -2.48 -14.17
N ASP A 161 -28.20 -2.00 -13.89
CA ASP A 161 -28.87 -2.28 -12.62
C ASP A 161 -29.17 -3.77 -12.41
N GLY A 162 -29.32 -4.53 -13.50
CA GLY A 162 -29.49 -5.99 -13.44
C GLY A 162 -28.27 -6.68 -12.84
N LEU A 163 -27.07 -6.27 -13.25
CA LEU A 163 -25.83 -6.78 -12.67
C LEU A 163 -25.65 -6.29 -11.23
N LEU A 164 -25.94 -5.01 -10.96
CA LEU A 164 -25.92 -4.44 -9.59
C LEU A 164 -26.80 -5.25 -8.65
N THR A 165 -28.03 -5.57 -9.07
CA THR A 165 -28.99 -6.38 -8.30
C THR A 165 -28.41 -7.77 -8.01
N ILE A 166 -27.84 -8.45 -9.02
CA ILE A 166 -27.24 -9.77 -8.81
C ILE A 166 -26.08 -9.70 -7.81
N MET A 167 -25.22 -8.68 -7.90
CA MET A 167 -24.14 -8.47 -6.93
C MET A 167 -24.68 -8.22 -5.52
N HIS A 168 -25.73 -7.41 -5.39
CA HIS A 168 -26.40 -7.08 -4.13
C HIS A 168 -26.96 -8.33 -3.44
N GLU A 169 -27.74 -9.14 -4.16
CA GLU A 169 -28.34 -10.35 -3.59
C GLU A 169 -27.28 -11.39 -3.18
N LEU A 170 -26.20 -11.49 -3.94
CA LEU A 170 -25.07 -12.34 -3.56
C LEU A 170 -24.31 -11.78 -2.36
N GLY A 171 -24.28 -10.46 -2.16
CA GLY A 171 -23.83 -9.82 -0.93
C GLY A 171 -24.60 -10.31 0.30
N HIS A 172 -25.94 -10.37 0.22
CA HIS A 172 -26.78 -10.97 1.27
C HIS A 172 -26.45 -12.45 1.49
N ALA A 173 -26.36 -13.24 0.42
CA ALA A 173 -25.99 -14.67 0.52
C ALA A 173 -24.61 -14.89 1.17
N LEU A 174 -23.74 -13.88 1.17
CA LEU A 174 -22.42 -13.88 1.80
C LEU A 174 -22.41 -13.28 3.21
N GLY A 175 -23.53 -12.75 3.71
CA GLY A 175 -23.69 -12.26 5.09
C GLY A 175 -23.74 -10.75 5.25
N LEU A 176 -23.88 -10.00 4.15
CA LEU A 176 -24.08 -8.56 4.23
C LEU A 176 -25.56 -8.20 4.46
N LYS A 177 -25.83 -7.14 5.20
CA LYS A 177 -27.16 -6.53 5.32
C LYS A 177 -27.24 -5.24 4.50
N HIS A 178 -28.45 -4.68 4.42
CA HIS A 178 -28.61 -3.38 3.78
C HIS A 178 -27.87 -2.27 4.54
N GLY A 179 -27.24 -1.36 3.77
CA GLY A 179 -26.50 -0.24 4.34
C GLY A 179 -27.38 0.87 4.93
N HIS A 180 -28.63 1.02 4.48
CA HIS A 180 -29.54 2.05 4.96
C HIS A 180 -30.39 1.65 6.17
N GLU A 181 -30.37 0.36 6.55
CA GLU A 181 -31.12 -0.17 7.69
C GLU A 181 -30.44 0.16 9.00
N SER A 182 -31.21 0.66 9.97
CA SER A 182 -30.70 1.11 11.28
C SER A 182 -30.58 -0.02 12.32
N GLU A 183 -31.16 -1.17 12.03
CA GLU A 183 -31.17 -2.35 12.88
C GLU A 183 -29.75 -2.93 13.08
N LEU A 184 -29.57 -3.68 14.16
CA LEU A 184 -28.31 -4.34 14.56
C LEU A 184 -27.16 -3.36 14.87
N HIS A 185 -26.36 -3.02 13.85
CA HIS A 185 -25.14 -2.21 13.99
C HIS A 185 -25.27 -0.80 13.42
N GLY A 186 -26.49 -0.37 13.09
CA GLY A 186 -26.76 0.94 12.51
C GLY A 186 -26.68 0.94 10.99
N ALA A 187 -26.89 2.14 10.43
CA ALA A 187 -26.83 2.42 8.99
C ALA A 187 -25.51 3.10 8.64
N LEU A 188 -25.17 3.09 7.35
CA LEU A 188 -24.12 3.91 6.76
C LEU A 188 -24.33 5.38 7.15
N ALA A 189 -23.24 6.08 7.40
CA ALA A 189 -23.31 7.51 7.67
C ALA A 189 -23.96 8.25 6.47
N PRO A 190 -24.69 9.35 6.69
CA PRO A 190 -25.39 10.04 5.61
C PRO A 190 -24.49 10.47 4.44
N ASN A 191 -23.21 10.72 4.70
CA ASN A 191 -22.22 11.10 3.70
C ASN A 191 -21.52 9.91 3.01
N PHE A 192 -21.99 8.68 3.26
CA PHE A 192 -21.54 7.44 2.63
C PHE A 192 -22.72 6.53 2.23
N ASN A 193 -23.96 7.01 2.35
CA ASN A 193 -25.14 6.20 2.11
C ASN A 193 -25.62 6.34 0.66
N ASP A 194 -24.81 5.84 -0.27
CA ASP A 194 -25.22 5.57 -1.66
C ASP A 194 -24.34 4.50 -2.34
N ASN A 195 -24.65 4.24 -3.61
CA ASN A 195 -23.96 3.28 -4.46
C ASN A 195 -22.50 3.63 -4.78
N GLU A 196 -22.00 4.83 -4.45
CA GLU A 196 -20.58 5.15 -4.59
C GLU A 196 -19.73 4.43 -3.54
N PHE A 197 -20.33 4.06 -2.40
CA PHE A 197 -19.61 3.52 -1.25
C PHE A 197 -20.02 2.09 -0.88
N SER A 198 -21.28 1.71 -1.14
CA SER A 198 -21.77 0.35 -0.94
C SER A 198 -22.92 0.04 -1.88
N ILE A 199 -22.85 -1.09 -2.59
CA ILE A 199 -23.99 -1.57 -3.39
C ILE A 199 -25.12 -2.12 -2.51
N MET A 200 -24.90 -2.29 -1.21
CA MET A 200 -25.89 -2.84 -0.28
C MET A 200 -26.91 -1.80 0.20
N THR A 201 -26.79 -0.54 -0.22
CA THR A 201 -27.84 0.46 0.04
C THR A 201 -28.80 0.59 -1.13
N TYR A 202 -30.02 1.07 -0.84
CA TYR A 202 -31.02 1.35 -1.86
C TYR A 202 -30.85 2.75 -2.46
N ALA A 203 -30.07 3.63 -1.84
CA ALA A 203 -29.82 4.96 -2.36
C ALA A 203 -28.84 4.89 -3.54
N SER A 204 -29.32 5.20 -4.75
CA SER A 204 -28.42 5.29 -5.89
C SER A 204 -27.47 6.49 -5.81
N TYR A 205 -27.89 7.58 -5.15
CA TYR A 205 -27.08 8.78 -4.91
C TYR A 205 -27.29 9.37 -3.52
N MET A 206 -26.26 10.08 -3.05
CA MET A 206 -26.25 10.77 -1.77
C MET A 206 -27.36 11.81 -1.62
N GLY A 207 -28.09 11.75 -0.50
CA GLY A 207 -29.20 12.66 -0.22
C GLY A 207 -30.48 12.35 -1.00
N ALA A 208 -30.58 11.16 -1.60
CA ALA A 208 -31.80 10.66 -2.22
C ALA A 208 -33.06 10.79 -1.31
N PRO A 209 -34.26 11.01 -1.90
CA PRO A 209 -35.52 11.05 -1.15
C PRO A 209 -35.85 9.68 -0.52
N VAL A 210 -36.92 9.61 0.29
CA VAL A 210 -37.40 8.35 0.88
C VAL A 210 -38.81 8.04 0.35
N PRO A 211 -39.05 6.88 -0.29
CA PRO A 211 -38.09 5.83 -0.60
C PRO A 211 -37.07 6.31 -1.67
N PRO A 212 -35.81 5.85 -1.59
CA PRO A 212 -34.78 6.31 -2.50
C PRO A 212 -34.94 5.70 -3.90
N PRO A 213 -34.45 6.40 -4.94
CA PRO A 213 -34.15 5.81 -6.23
C PRO A 213 -33.14 4.67 -6.06
N THR A 214 -33.49 3.48 -6.56
CA THR A 214 -32.66 2.26 -6.47
C THR A 214 -31.89 1.97 -7.76
N ALA A 215 -31.91 2.91 -8.71
CA ALA A 215 -31.47 2.68 -10.08
C ALA A 215 -30.74 3.90 -10.64
N SER A 216 -29.69 3.65 -11.41
CA SER A 216 -28.88 4.65 -12.10
C SER A 216 -29.27 4.73 -13.58
N VAL A 217 -28.81 5.75 -14.30
CA VAL A 217 -28.99 5.76 -15.76
C VAL A 217 -28.28 4.53 -16.34
N ASN A 218 -28.94 3.78 -17.21
CA ASN A 218 -28.40 2.53 -17.75
C ASN A 218 -26.96 2.71 -18.29
N GLY A 219 -26.04 1.85 -17.85
CA GLY A 219 -24.60 1.96 -18.10
C GLY A 219 -23.83 2.76 -17.04
N SER A 220 -24.49 3.25 -15.99
CA SER A 220 -23.89 4.05 -14.90
C SER A 220 -23.98 3.37 -13.52
N SER A 221 -24.46 2.15 -13.41
CA SER A 221 -24.48 1.42 -12.14
C SER A 221 -23.04 0.96 -11.77
N PRO A 222 -22.74 0.72 -10.48
CA PRO A 222 -21.45 0.17 -10.08
C PRO A 222 -21.05 -1.09 -10.85
N GLN A 223 -19.79 -1.15 -11.26
CA GLN A 223 -19.23 -2.26 -12.06
C GLN A 223 -18.54 -3.32 -11.19
N SER A 224 -18.38 -3.03 -9.90
CA SER A 224 -17.81 -3.90 -8.88
C SER A 224 -18.60 -3.78 -7.58
N LEU A 225 -18.25 -4.59 -6.58
CA LEU A 225 -18.55 -4.25 -5.19
C LEU A 225 -17.73 -3.00 -4.79
N MET A 226 -18.28 -2.16 -3.91
CA MET A 226 -17.69 -0.88 -3.53
C MET A 226 -16.91 -0.98 -2.21
N MET A 227 -16.22 0.10 -1.82
CA MET A 227 -15.20 0.05 -0.76
C MET A 227 -15.67 -0.56 0.57
N PHE A 228 -16.89 -0.27 1.02
CA PHE A 228 -17.41 -0.84 2.28
C PHE A 228 -17.87 -2.29 2.11
N ASP A 229 -18.36 -2.66 0.92
CA ASP A 229 -18.72 -4.05 0.61
C ASP A 229 -17.47 -4.94 0.62
N ILE A 230 -16.40 -4.47 -0.02
CA ILE A 230 -15.09 -5.14 -0.06
C ILE A 230 -14.55 -5.28 1.37
N SER A 231 -14.52 -4.19 2.13
CA SER A 231 -14.07 -4.18 3.53
C SER A 231 -14.88 -5.15 4.40
N ALA A 232 -16.20 -5.20 4.23
CA ALA A 232 -17.08 -6.07 5.00
C ALA A 232 -16.84 -7.55 4.67
N LEU A 233 -16.70 -7.88 3.38
CA LEU A 233 -16.36 -9.25 2.96
C LEU A 233 -14.96 -9.67 3.42
N GLN A 234 -13.99 -8.76 3.41
CA GLN A 234 -12.65 -9.02 3.95
C GLN A 234 -12.68 -9.21 5.47
N ALA A 235 -13.53 -8.48 6.21
CA ALA A 235 -13.73 -8.71 7.64
C ALA A 235 -14.29 -10.11 7.90
N LEU A 236 -15.27 -10.56 7.10
CA LEU A 236 -15.88 -11.88 7.24
C LEU A 236 -14.94 -13.02 6.82
N TYR A 237 -14.16 -12.86 5.75
CA TYR A 237 -13.48 -13.98 5.09
C TYR A 237 -11.96 -13.82 4.92
N GLY A 238 -11.40 -12.69 5.33
CA GLY A 238 -9.99 -12.33 5.19
C GLY A 238 -9.65 -11.80 3.81
N ALA A 239 -8.72 -10.84 3.75
CA ALA A 239 -8.26 -10.23 2.50
C ALA A 239 -7.38 -11.16 1.65
N ASN A 240 -7.51 -11.05 0.32
CA ASN A 240 -6.66 -11.72 -0.65
C ASN A 240 -5.41 -10.88 -0.95
N TYR A 241 -4.22 -11.44 -0.69
CA TYR A 241 -2.92 -10.82 -0.98
C TYR A 241 -2.06 -11.64 -1.97
N ASP A 242 -2.69 -12.40 -2.88
CA ASP A 242 -2.00 -13.30 -3.80
C ASP A 242 -1.11 -12.59 -4.84
N LYS A 243 -1.17 -11.26 -4.92
CA LYS A 243 -0.33 -10.43 -5.80
C LYS A 243 0.85 -9.77 -5.06
N LEU A 244 1.11 -10.15 -3.81
CA LEU A 244 2.26 -9.63 -3.07
C LEU A 244 3.58 -9.90 -3.82
N GLY A 245 4.35 -8.85 -4.06
CA GLY A 245 5.60 -8.90 -4.83
C GLY A 245 5.45 -8.79 -6.35
N ALA A 246 4.22 -8.69 -6.86
CA ALA A 246 3.96 -8.31 -8.24
C ALA A 246 3.89 -6.77 -8.39
N ALA A 247 4.04 -6.29 -9.63
CA ALA A 247 3.78 -4.91 -10.00
C ALA A 247 2.69 -4.89 -11.09
N GLU A 248 1.71 -4.00 -10.93
CA GLU A 248 0.57 -3.90 -11.85
C GLU A 248 0.34 -2.41 -12.21
N ARG A 249 0.24 -2.12 -13.51
CA ARG A 249 -0.09 -0.79 -14.03
C ARG A 249 -1.53 -0.79 -14.52
N TYR A 250 -2.37 -0.01 -13.85
CA TYR A 250 -3.78 0.17 -14.15
C TYR A 250 -3.93 1.39 -15.06
N SER A 251 -4.62 1.22 -16.18
CA SER A 251 -4.99 2.32 -17.08
C SER A 251 -6.37 2.07 -17.69
N TRP A 252 -6.93 3.07 -18.37
CA TRP A 252 -8.26 2.97 -18.98
C TRP A 252 -8.23 3.43 -20.43
N ASN A 253 -8.99 2.74 -21.27
CA ASN A 253 -9.20 3.17 -22.64
C ASN A 253 -10.08 4.44 -22.65
N THR A 254 -9.54 5.55 -23.15
CA THR A 254 -10.21 6.87 -23.13
C THR A 254 -11.51 6.91 -23.94
N THR A 255 -11.70 6.00 -24.91
CA THR A 255 -12.94 5.92 -25.68
C THR A 255 -13.98 5.08 -24.97
N THR A 256 -13.64 3.83 -24.62
CA THR A 256 -14.60 2.80 -24.18
C THR A 256 -14.74 2.65 -22.66
N GLY A 257 -13.84 3.25 -21.88
CA GLY A 257 -13.78 3.07 -20.43
C GLY A 257 -13.24 1.71 -19.97
N GLN A 258 -12.79 0.84 -20.89
CA GLN A 258 -12.22 -0.47 -20.54
C GLN A 258 -10.98 -0.31 -19.66
N GLN A 259 -11.01 -0.91 -18.46
CA GLN A 259 -9.84 -1.03 -17.61
C GLN A 259 -8.81 -2.01 -18.20
N LEU A 260 -7.54 -1.63 -18.14
CA LEU A 260 -6.39 -2.42 -18.55
C LEU A 260 -5.46 -2.63 -17.35
N ILE A 261 -4.88 -3.82 -17.24
CA ILE A 261 -3.75 -4.09 -16.33
C ILE A 261 -2.57 -4.53 -17.18
N ASN A 262 -1.46 -3.80 -17.09
CA ASN A 262 -0.25 -4.03 -17.88
C ASN A 262 -0.52 -4.04 -19.40
N GLY A 263 -1.46 -3.20 -19.86
CA GLY A 263 -1.84 -3.04 -21.28
C GLY A 263 -2.87 -4.03 -21.79
N GLU A 264 -3.25 -5.04 -21.01
CA GLU A 264 -4.26 -6.05 -21.39
C GLU A 264 -5.59 -5.80 -20.67
N PRO A 265 -6.75 -6.15 -21.26
CA PRO A 265 -8.04 -6.05 -20.58
C PRO A 265 -8.01 -6.71 -19.21
N ALA A 266 -8.32 -5.94 -18.17
CA ALA A 266 -8.26 -6.41 -16.80
C ALA A 266 -9.29 -7.53 -16.57
N ALA A 267 -8.88 -8.61 -15.91
CA ALA A 267 -9.80 -9.66 -15.49
C ALA A 267 -10.89 -9.06 -14.57
N HIS A 268 -12.11 -9.59 -14.67
CA HIS A 268 -13.26 -9.17 -13.86
C HIS A 268 -13.63 -7.67 -14.05
N THR A 269 -13.42 -7.15 -15.27
CA THR A 269 -13.85 -5.81 -15.67
C THR A 269 -14.50 -5.86 -17.05
N GLY A 270 -15.07 -4.75 -17.53
CA GLY A 270 -15.56 -4.64 -18.90
C GLY A 270 -16.03 -3.23 -19.25
N THR A 271 -16.60 -3.06 -20.44
CA THR A 271 -17.15 -1.78 -20.93
C THR A 271 -18.64 -1.66 -20.65
N THR A 272 -19.12 -0.46 -20.32
CA THR A 272 -20.57 -0.19 -20.23
C THR A 272 -21.14 0.19 -21.61
N ILE A 273 -22.47 0.31 -21.71
CA ILE A 273 -23.14 0.80 -22.93
C ILE A 273 -22.92 2.31 -23.19
N THR A 274 -22.41 3.02 -22.19
CA THR A 274 -22.25 4.48 -22.15
C THR A 274 -20.81 4.88 -21.84
N ASP A 275 -19.88 3.92 -21.96
CA ASP A 275 -18.44 4.05 -21.71
C ASP A 275 -18.07 4.58 -20.30
N LYS A 276 -18.99 4.57 -19.34
CA LYS A 276 -18.74 5.08 -17.98
C LYS A 276 -17.74 4.22 -17.22
N ILE A 277 -17.01 4.84 -16.31
CA ILE A 277 -16.06 4.19 -15.40
C ILE A 277 -16.56 4.40 -13.98
N PHE A 278 -16.90 3.31 -13.28
CA PHE A 278 -17.43 3.37 -11.93
C PHE A 278 -17.21 2.05 -11.18
N SER A 279 -16.08 1.94 -10.48
CA SER A 279 -15.68 0.74 -9.73
C SER A 279 -14.72 1.05 -8.59
N THR A 280 -14.51 0.07 -7.70
CA THR A 280 -13.49 0.12 -6.65
C THR A 280 -12.33 -0.83 -6.98
N ILE A 281 -11.09 -0.39 -6.74
CA ILE A 281 -9.88 -1.20 -6.94
C ILE A 281 -9.39 -1.79 -5.61
N TRP A 282 -9.16 -3.10 -5.64
CA TRP A 282 -8.35 -3.84 -4.67
C TRP A 282 -7.15 -4.43 -5.41
N THR A 283 -5.94 -4.13 -4.95
CA THR A 283 -4.70 -4.47 -5.68
C THR A 283 -4.19 -5.88 -5.43
N GLY A 284 -4.80 -6.62 -4.49
CA GLY A 284 -4.30 -7.94 -4.09
C GLY A 284 -2.88 -7.93 -3.49
N GLY A 285 -2.37 -6.76 -3.08
CA GLY A 285 -1.00 -6.61 -2.58
C GLY A 285 0.06 -6.28 -3.64
N ALA A 286 -0.34 -6.09 -4.90
CA ALA A 286 0.58 -5.65 -5.94
C ALA A 286 1.09 -4.22 -5.65
N ALA A 287 2.34 -3.93 -6.04
CA ALA A 287 2.81 -2.56 -6.17
C ALA A 287 2.11 -1.91 -7.37
N ALA A 288 0.94 -1.32 -7.10
CA ALA A 288 0.03 -0.83 -8.12
C ALA A 288 0.37 0.61 -8.55
N THR A 289 0.34 0.86 -9.86
CA THR A 289 0.46 2.20 -10.46
C THR A 289 -0.84 2.56 -11.16
N TYR A 290 -1.44 3.70 -10.85
CA TYR A 290 -2.42 4.32 -11.73
C TYR A 290 -1.70 5.13 -12.80
N ASP A 291 -1.98 4.78 -14.05
CA ASP A 291 -1.47 5.47 -15.23
C ASP A 291 -2.63 6.12 -15.98
N LEU A 292 -2.76 7.42 -15.75
CA LEU A 292 -3.80 8.28 -16.29
C LEU A 292 -3.22 9.24 -17.34
N SER A 293 -1.99 9.01 -17.81
CA SER A 293 -1.29 9.90 -18.74
C SER A 293 -1.97 10.07 -20.10
N ALA A 294 -2.94 9.21 -20.42
CA ALA A 294 -3.74 9.30 -21.64
C ALA A 294 -4.92 10.28 -21.55
N PHE A 295 -5.29 10.70 -20.34
CA PHE A 295 -6.35 11.67 -20.10
C PHE A 295 -5.78 13.10 -20.14
N THR A 296 -6.59 14.05 -20.61
CA THR A 296 -6.14 15.42 -20.90
C THR A 296 -6.99 16.49 -20.21
N GLN A 297 -7.96 16.11 -19.41
CA GLN A 297 -8.75 17.03 -18.58
C GLN A 297 -7.98 17.30 -17.29
N ASP A 298 -8.30 18.41 -16.61
CA ASP A 298 -7.85 18.67 -15.25
C ASP A 298 -8.38 17.57 -14.31
N GLN A 299 -7.48 16.87 -13.62
CA GLN A 299 -7.78 15.70 -12.78
C GLN A 299 -7.80 16.08 -11.29
N VAL A 300 -8.59 15.36 -10.49
CA VAL A 300 -8.55 15.45 -9.02
C VAL A 300 -8.48 14.04 -8.47
N ASP A 301 -7.26 13.60 -8.17
CA ASP A 301 -6.95 12.20 -7.91
C ASP A 301 -6.34 12.00 -6.53
N ASP A 302 -7.07 11.28 -5.69
CA ASP A 302 -6.67 10.96 -4.33
C ASP A 302 -6.51 9.45 -4.18
N ILE A 303 -5.25 8.99 -4.07
CA ILE A 303 -4.91 7.57 -4.00
C ILE A 303 -4.93 7.00 -2.58
N ARG A 304 -5.45 7.76 -1.61
CA ARG A 304 -5.62 7.25 -0.25
C ARG A 304 -6.71 6.18 -0.20
N PRO A 305 -6.56 5.16 0.67
CA PRO A 305 -7.60 4.17 0.92
C PRO A 305 -8.92 4.83 1.33
N GLY A 306 -10.03 4.46 0.70
CA GLY A 306 -11.36 5.07 0.94
C GLY A 306 -11.61 6.39 0.22
N HIS A 307 -10.66 6.87 -0.59
CA HIS A 307 -10.81 8.02 -1.48
C HIS A 307 -11.00 7.58 -2.93
N TRP A 308 -11.00 8.52 -3.88
CA TRP A 308 -11.31 8.26 -5.28
C TRP A 308 -10.53 9.17 -6.23
N LEU A 309 -10.53 8.76 -7.49
CA LEU A 309 -9.93 9.44 -8.63
C LEU A 309 -11.02 10.01 -9.53
N LYS A 310 -10.78 11.21 -10.05
CA LYS A 310 -11.66 11.91 -10.98
C LYS A 310 -10.81 12.47 -12.11
N PHE A 311 -10.61 11.64 -13.13
CA PHE A 311 -9.71 11.92 -14.25
C PHE A 311 -10.42 12.17 -15.58
N ASP A 312 -11.71 11.81 -15.69
CA ASP A 312 -12.49 12.10 -16.90
C ASP A 312 -13.97 12.35 -16.53
N THR A 313 -14.38 13.62 -16.65
CA THR A 313 -15.73 14.05 -16.29
C THR A 313 -16.82 13.50 -17.21
N ASP A 314 -16.50 13.22 -18.48
CA ASP A 314 -17.44 12.62 -19.43
C ASP A 314 -17.69 11.14 -19.10
N LYS A 315 -16.76 10.50 -18.39
CA LYS A 315 -16.81 9.09 -17.99
C LYS A 315 -17.44 8.87 -16.61
N LEU A 316 -17.87 9.91 -15.90
CA LEU A 316 -18.53 9.79 -14.59
C LEU A 316 -19.94 9.20 -14.71
N ALA A 317 -20.30 8.31 -13.78
CA ALA A 317 -21.61 7.70 -13.69
C ALA A 317 -22.71 8.72 -13.36
N ASP A 318 -23.88 8.58 -13.99
CA ASP A 318 -25.10 9.31 -13.67
C ASP A 318 -26.03 8.44 -12.83
N LEU A 319 -26.12 8.81 -11.56
CA LEU A 319 -26.71 8.01 -10.49
C LEU A 319 -28.22 8.22 -10.34
N ASN A 320 -28.84 9.13 -11.11
CA ASN A 320 -30.26 9.42 -11.00
C ASN A 320 -31.01 9.17 -12.31
N VAL A 321 -31.60 7.97 -12.44
CA VAL A 321 -32.40 7.61 -13.63
C VAL A 321 -33.66 8.48 -13.81
N TYR A 322 -34.19 9.06 -12.72
CA TYR A 322 -35.44 9.82 -12.75
C TYR A 322 -35.25 11.29 -13.12
N ASP A 323 -34.04 11.82 -12.94
CA ASP A 323 -33.66 13.16 -13.36
C ASP A 323 -32.18 13.17 -13.81
N PRO A 324 -31.89 12.63 -15.02
CA PRO A 324 -30.51 12.48 -15.51
C PRO A 324 -29.72 13.80 -15.51
N GLY A 325 -28.46 13.71 -15.15
CA GLY A 325 -27.54 14.85 -15.05
C GLY A 325 -27.56 15.59 -13.73
N THR A 326 -28.41 15.18 -12.77
CA THR A 326 -28.55 15.87 -11.48
C THR A 326 -27.74 15.23 -10.33
N ALA A 327 -27.37 13.95 -10.46
CA ALA A 327 -26.55 13.24 -9.49
C ALA A 327 -25.42 12.52 -10.23
N ILE A 328 -24.26 13.16 -10.33
CA ILE A 328 -23.07 12.61 -10.97
C ILE A 328 -22.12 12.10 -9.89
N ALA A 329 -21.59 10.89 -10.07
CA ALA A 329 -20.65 10.28 -9.13
C ALA A 329 -19.44 11.17 -8.86
N GLN A 330 -18.90 11.10 -7.65
CA GLN A 330 -17.77 11.93 -7.23
C GLN A 330 -16.44 11.55 -7.92
N GLY A 331 -16.30 10.29 -8.35
CA GLY A 331 -15.11 9.78 -9.01
C GLY A 331 -15.39 8.70 -10.05
N ASN A 332 -14.38 8.44 -10.88
CA ASN A 332 -14.36 7.34 -11.83
C ASN A 332 -13.96 6.03 -11.13
N ILE A 333 -12.95 6.08 -10.26
CA ILE A 333 -12.38 4.92 -9.57
C ILE A 333 -12.24 5.21 -8.09
N TYR A 334 -12.69 4.28 -7.25
CA TYR A 334 -12.58 4.36 -5.79
C TYR A 334 -11.50 3.41 -5.30
N ASN A 335 -10.83 3.77 -4.21
CA ASN A 335 -9.81 2.94 -3.59
C ASN A 335 -10.43 2.14 -2.43
N ALA A 336 -10.21 0.83 -2.43
CA ALA A 336 -10.62 -0.01 -1.30
C ALA A 336 -9.96 0.46 0.02
N LEU A 337 -10.63 0.19 1.15
CA LEU A 337 -10.05 0.41 2.47
C LEU A 337 -8.87 -0.54 2.73
N LEU A 338 -8.00 -0.17 3.67
CA LEU A 338 -6.93 -1.05 4.13
C LEU A 338 -7.50 -2.17 4.99
N TYR A 339 -6.98 -3.38 4.80
CA TYR A 339 -7.26 -4.49 5.71
C TYR A 339 -6.38 -4.39 6.96
N HIS A 340 -6.99 -4.12 8.12
CA HIS A 340 -6.31 -3.93 9.41
C HIS A 340 -5.22 -2.84 9.39
N GLY A 341 -5.40 -1.79 8.58
CA GLY A 341 -4.42 -0.70 8.44
C GLY A 341 -3.13 -1.08 7.70
N ASP A 342 -3.07 -2.26 7.07
CA ASP A 342 -1.90 -2.72 6.33
C ASP A 342 -1.80 -2.06 4.94
N LEU A 343 -0.72 -1.32 4.70
CA LEU A 343 -0.46 -0.58 3.45
C LEU A 343 -0.14 -1.47 2.24
N LYS A 344 -0.09 -2.81 2.38
CA LYS A 344 0.22 -3.72 1.26
C LYS A 344 -0.70 -3.53 0.05
N SER A 345 -1.98 -3.21 0.27
CA SER A 345 -2.94 -2.99 -0.81
C SER A 345 -3.01 -1.54 -1.29
N ALA A 346 -2.32 -0.61 -0.62
CA ALA A 346 -2.31 0.79 -1.01
C ALA A 346 -1.67 0.96 -2.40
N ILE A 347 -2.20 1.91 -3.16
CA ILE A 347 -1.64 2.29 -4.46
C ILE A 347 -0.24 2.85 -4.24
N ALA A 348 0.72 2.38 -5.03
CA ALA A 348 2.11 2.80 -4.89
C ALA A 348 2.41 4.04 -5.72
N ASN A 349 1.85 4.17 -6.93
CA ASN A 349 2.25 5.24 -7.83
C ASN A 349 1.03 5.84 -8.56
N LEU A 350 1.15 7.11 -8.94
CA LEU A 350 0.18 7.84 -9.75
C LEU A 350 0.92 8.65 -10.82
N THR A 351 0.43 8.58 -12.06
CA THR A 351 0.88 9.42 -13.17
C THR A 351 -0.33 10.01 -13.86
N THR A 352 -0.39 11.35 -13.94
CA THR A 352 -1.47 12.09 -14.59
C THR A 352 -1.04 12.64 -15.95
N GLY A 353 -1.83 13.56 -16.51
CA GLY A 353 -1.89 13.83 -17.94
C GLY A 353 -1.20 15.12 -18.35
N ILE A 354 -1.87 15.87 -19.23
CA ILE A 354 -1.45 17.23 -19.65
C ILE A 354 -2.34 18.33 -19.05
N GLY A 355 -3.19 17.96 -18.08
CA GLY A 355 -4.16 18.85 -17.44
C GLY A 355 -3.50 19.62 -16.29
N ASN A 356 -4.22 20.56 -15.67
CA ASN A 356 -3.78 21.13 -14.40
C ASN A 356 -4.33 20.25 -13.27
N ASP A 357 -3.52 19.29 -12.83
CA ASP A 357 -3.97 18.15 -12.06
C ASP A 357 -3.76 18.37 -10.56
N THR A 358 -4.66 17.84 -9.74
CA THR A 358 -4.50 17.80 -8.27
C THR A 358 -4.32 16.36 -7.81
N LEU A 359 -3.14 16.05 -7.26
CA LEU A 359 -2.74 14.70 -6.85
C LEU A 359 -2.58 14.64 -5.33
N VAL A 360 -3.11 13.58 -4.71
CA VAL A 360 -2.90 13.30 -3.28
C VAL A 360 -2.40 11.86 -3.11
N GLY A 361 -1.16 11.72 -2.63
CA GLY A 361 -0.52 10.47 -2.22
C GLY A 361 -1.11 9.87 -0.94
N ASN A 362 -0.52 8.80 -0.44
CA ASN A 362 -0.96 8.08 0.76
C ASN A 362 0.21 7.82 1.73
N ASP A 363 0.00 7.04 2.79
CA ASP A 363 1.03 6.83 3.84
C ASP A 363 2.16 5.86 3.42
N ARG A 364 2.12 5.34 2.19
CA ARG A 364 3.19 4.53 1.60
C ARG A 364 4.07 5.43 0.75
N ASP A 365 5.37 5.13 0.70
CA ASP A 365 6.29 5.69 -0.30
C ASP A 365 5.68 5.64 -1.72
N ASN A 366 5.39 6.82 -2.29
CA ASN A 366 4.79 6.95 -3.61
C ASN A 366 5.77 7.46 -4.67
N VAL A 367 5.51 7.08 -5.93
CA VAL A 367 6.01 7.82 -7.10
C VAL A 367 4.84 8.58 -7.72
N LEU A 368 4.90 9.91 -7.64
CA LEU A 368 3.86 10.81 -8.14
C LEU A 368 4.40 11.64 -9.31
N SER A 369 3.64 11.73 -10.39
CA SER A 369 3.99 12.50 -11.59
C SER A 369 2.79 13.29 -12.08
N GLY A 370 2.88 14.62 -12.08
CA GLY A 370 1.85 15.55 -12.55
C GLY A 370 1.70 15.55 -14.07
N GLY A 371 2.83 15.53 -14.79
CA GLY A 371 2.85 15.51 -16.25
C GLY A 371 3.08 16.90 -16.81
N ASP A 372 2.38 17.29 -17.87
CA ASP A 372 2.41 18.69 -18.31
C ASP A 372 1.25 19.42 -17.64
N GLY A 373 1.37 20.72 -17.35
CA GLY A 373 0.28 21.48 -16.76
C GLY A 373 0.75 22.44 -15.68
N ILE A 374 -0.16 22.88 -14.82
CA ILE A 374 0.20 23.51 -13.54
C ILE A 374 -0.43 22.65 -12.47
N ASP A 375 0.37 21.78 -11.89
CA ASP A 375 -0.11 20.72 -11.02
C ASP A 375 0.00 21.11 -9.53
N THR A 376 -0.88 20.52 -8.73
CA THR A 376 -0.80 20.58 -7.27
C THR A 376 -0.67 19.18 -6.70
N ILE A 377 0.46 18.87 -6.07
CA ILE A 377 0.78 17.52 -5.61
C ILE A 377 0.98 17.53 -4.10
N ALA A 378 0.16 16.78 -3.36
CA ALA A 378 0.35 16.51 -1.93
C ALA A 378 0.81 15.07 -1.72
N THR A 379 1.95 14.89 -1.07
CA THR A 379 2.56 13.55 -0.90
C THR A 379 1.95 12.73 0.24
N ALA A 380 1.41 13.38 1.27
CA ALA A 380 0.86 12.77 2.49
C ALA A 380 1.92 12.18 3.44
N GLY A 381 2.17 10.87 3.43
CA GLY A 381 3.14 10.23 4.33
C GLY A 381 4.13 9.40 3.52
N GLY A 382 5.13 8.80 4.19
CA GLY A 382 6.14 8.00 3.49
C GLY A 382 7.24 8.84 2.82
N ASN A 383 8.17 8.18 2.15
CA ASN A 383 9.30 8.80 1.47
C ASN A 383 9.07 8.82 -0.05
N ASP A 384 8.44 9.87 -0.55
CA ASP A 384 7.96 9.91 -1.93
C ASP A 384 9.00 10.40 -2.93
N THR A 385 8.84 10.02 -4.18
CA THR A 385 9.51 10.65 -5.31
C THR A 385 8.46 11.37 -6.15
N VAL A 386 8.62 12.68 -6.30
CA VAL A 386 7.68 13.55 -7.01
C VAL A 386 8.33 14.11 -8.27
N ARG A 387 7.55 14.15 -9.35
CA ARG A 387 7.80 14.94 -10.56
C ARG A 387 6.60 15.85 -10.75
N GLY A 388 6.81 17.16 -10.78
CA GLY A 388 5.79 18.09 -11.27
C GLY A 388 5.60 17.82 -12.77
N GLY A 389 6.67 18.08 -13.51
CA GLY A 389 6.79 17.87 -14.94
C GLY A 389 6.80 19.23 -15.62
N ALA A 390 6.32 19.35 -16.85
CA ALA A 390 6.37 20.64 -17.52
C ALA A 390 5.30 21.57 -16.97
N GLY A 391 5.70 22.55 -16.17
CA GLY A 391 4.72 23.37 -15.46
C GLY A 391 5.35 24.38 -14.54
N ALA A 392 4.52 25.06 -13.76
CA ALA A 392 4.99 25.81 -12.61
C ALA A 392 4.22 25.28 -11.41
N ASP A 393 4.67 24.13 -10.92
CA ASP A 393 3.89 23.23 -10.08
C ASP A 393 4.03 23.57 -8.60
N ILE A 394 3.04 23.17 -7.81
CA ILE A 394 3.03 23.35 -6.36
C ILE A 394 3.03 21.98 -5.70
N MET A 395 4.06 21.71 -4.92
CA MET A 395 4.19 20.45 -4.19
C MET A 395 4.12 20.70 -2.70
N HIS A 396 3.34 19.90 -1.99
CA HIS A 396 3.26 19.88 -0.54
C HIS A 396 3.88 18.58 -0.04
N PHE A 397 5.05 18.70 0.58
CA PHE A 397 5.67 17.56 1.25
C PHE A 397 4.99 17.34 2.60
N GLY A 398 4.51 16.12 2.81
CA GLY A 398 3.90 15.73 4.06
C GLY A 398 4.93 15.17 5.03
N GLY A 399 4.55 14.13 5.78
CA GLY A 399 5.49 13.43 6.64
C GLY A 399 6.47 12.57 5.84
N GLY A 400 7.69 12.38 6.34
CA GLY A 400 8.73 11.60 5.67
C GLY A 400 9.74 12.47 4.91
N HIS A 401 10.56 11.83 4.07
CA HIS A 401 11.71 12.43 3.38
C HIS A 401 11.47 12.39 1.85
N SER A 402 10.46 13.12 1.38
CA SER A 402 10.08 13.15 -0.04
C SER A 402 11.11 13.92 -0.88
N THR A 403 11.25 13.53 -2.15
CA THR A 403 12.21 14.11 -3.10
C THR A 403 11.48 14.59 -4.36
N LEU A 404 11.62 15.88 -4.69
CA LEU A 404 11.27 16.40 -6.01
C LEU A 404 12.42 16.10 -6.97
N ARG A 405 12.17 15.35 -8.04
CA ARG A 405 13.21 14.86 -8.95
C ARG A 405 12.87 15.09 -10.41
N ASP A 406 13.34 16.21 -10.96
CA ASP A 406 13.19 16.52 -12.38
C ASP A 406 14.41 17.25 -12.98
N ASN A 407 14.39 17.47 -14.29
CA ASN A 407 15.36 18.31 -14.98
C ASN A 407 15.02 19.79 -14.81
N MET A 408 16.00 20.67 -14.99
CA MET A 408 15.82 22.10 -14.69
C MET A 408 14.72 22.80 -15.51
N ALA A 409 14.46 22.33 -16.74
CA ALA A 409 13.43 22.93 -17.58
C ALA A 409 12.03 22.66 -17.03
N ASP A 410 11.81 21.44 -16.52
CA ASP A 410 10.54 21.02 -15.91
C ASP A 410 10.42 21.57 -14.49
N LEU A 411 11.51 21.68 -13.73
CA LEU A 411 11.52 22.36 -12.42
C LEU A 411 11.27 23.87 -12.47
N ASN A 412 11.19 24.47 -13.67
CA ASN A 412 11.22 25.92 -13.80
C ASN A 412 9.87 26.56 -13.41
N GLY A 413 9.86 27.20 -12.25
CA GLY A 413 8.69 27.86 -11.67
C GLY A 413 8.08 27.06 -10.53
N ASP A 414 8.55 25.83 -10.31
CA ASP A 414 8.08 24.95 -9.26
C ASP A 414 8.35 25.50 -7.87
N VAL A 415 7.39 25.21 -6.98
CA VAL A 415 7.48 25.57 -5.57
C VAL A 415 7.14 24.36 -4.71
N VAL A 416 8.10 23.93 -3.89
CA VAL A 416 7.86 22.99 -2.79
C VAL A 416 7.49 23.76 -1.53
N ARG A 417 6.30 23.51 -1.01
CA ARG A 417 5.80 24.03 0.25
C ARG A 417 6.05 23.02 1.35
N GLU A 418 6.32 23.54 2.55
CA GLU A 418 6.54 22.73 3.74
C GLU A 418 7.68 21.72 3.53
N PHE A 419 8.77 22.19 2.90
CA PHE A 419 9.88 21.35 2.43
C PHE A 419 10.42 20.37 3.48
N GLY A 420 10.33 20.72 4.77
CA GLY A 420 10.63 19.80 5.86
C GLY A 420 12.02 19.16 5.73
N PHE A 421 12.06 17.82 5.75
CA PHE A 421 13.27 17.00 5.55
C PHE A 421 13.39 16.48 4.11
N GLY A 422 12.81 17.19 3.16
CA GLY A 422 12.79 16.81 1.75
C GLY A 422 14.09 17.10 1.01
N ALA A 423 14.08 16.71 -0.26
CA ALA A 423 15.15 16.98 -1.21
C ALA A 423 14.62 17.49 -2.55
N VAL A 424 15.44 18.27 -3.25
CA VAL A 424 15.29 18.55 -4.69
C VAL A 424 16.47 17.90 -5.41
N ASP A 425 16.23 17.01 -6.35
CA ASP A 425 17.26 16.37 -7.17
C ASP A 425 17.15 16.79 -8.63
N VAL A 426 18.07 17.64 -9.05
CA VAL A 426 18.10 18.26 -10.38
C VAL A 426 18.83 17.35 -11.36
N LEU A 427 18.11 16.83 -12.36
CA LEU A 427 18.63 15.92 -13.37
C LEU A 427 19.38 16.66 -14.49
N GLY A 428 20.41 16.02 -15.03
CA GLY A 428 21.23 16.49 -16.15
C GLY A 428 22.29 17.54 -15.79
N VAL A 429 22.37 17.97 -14.53
CA VAL A 429 23.22 19.11 -14.12
C VAL A 429 24.06 18.78 -12.88
N ARG A 430 25.32 19.23 -12.88
CA ARG A 430 26.17 19.33 -11.69
C ARG A 430 26.14 20.75 -11.15
N LEU A 431 25.43 20.97 -10.05
CA LEU A 431 25.30 22.28 -9.42
C LEU A 431 26.43 22.52 -8.42
N GLY A 432 26.79 23.79 -8.25
CA GLY A 432 27.56 24.28 -7.12
C GLY A 432 26.69 25.16 -6.22
N TRP A 433 27.22 25.51 -5.04
CA TRP A 433 26.57 26.42 -4.10
C TRP A 433 26.32 27.82 -4.67
N ASP A 434 27.02 28.22 -5.72
CA ASP A 434 26.79 29.45 -6.47
C ASP A 434 25.43 29.49 -7.18
N SER A 435 24.82 28.32 -7.43
CA SER A 435 23.49 28.18 -8.01
C SER A 435 22.37 28.18 -6.95
N ILE A 436 22.70 28.27 -5.66
CA ILE A 436 21.75 28.08 -4.56
C ILE A 436 21.77 29.30 -3.64
N SER A 437 20.60 29.87 -3.39
CA SER A 437 20.40 30.92 -2.38
C SER A 437 19.48 30.40 -1.28
N ILE A 438 19.89 30.57 -0.02
CA ILE A 438 19.15 30.11 1.15
C ILE A 438 18.90 31.30 2.09
N THR A 439 17.67 31.41 2.56
CA THR A 439 17.25 32.32 3.63
C THR A 439 16.74 31.52 4.83
N ALA A 440 16.27 32.19 5.88
CA ALA A 440 15.68 31.52 7.04
C ALA A 440 14.44 30.68 6.70
N SER A 441 13.74 30.98 5.59
CA SER A 441 12.46 30.37 5.26
C SER A 441 12.32 29.89 3.81
N GLN A 442 13.37 30.03 3.00
CA GLN A 442 13.32 29.67 1.58
C GLN A 442 14.69 29.22 1.08
N MET A 443 14.70 28.16 0.28
CA MET A 443 15.79 27.75 -0.58
C MET A 443 15.37 27.98 -2.03
N LYS A 444 16.29 28.47 -2.85
CA LYS A 444 16.07 28.70 -4.28
C LYS A 444 17.28 28.23 -5.07
N ILE A 445 17.04 27.40 -6.07
CA ILE A 445 18.04 27.00 -7.08
C ILE A 445 17.80 27.84 -8.32
N ASN A 446 18.86 28.37 -8.92
CA ASN A 446 18.80 29.14 -10.17
C ASN A 446 19.91 28.70 -11.13
N VAL A 447 19.51 28.27 -12.33
CA VAL A 447 20.43 27.85 -13.39
C VAL A 447 19.92 28.42 -14.71
N GLY A 448 20.74 29.21 -15.40
CA GLY A 448 20.39 29.70 -16.74
C GLY A 448 19.12 30.59 -16.80
N GLY A 449 18.63 31.08 -15.66
CA GLY A 449 17.38 31.83 -15.56
C GLY A 449 16.15 30.99 -15.18
N GLU A 450 16.29 29.66 -15.16
CA GLU A 450 15.28 28.74 -14.64
C GLU A 450 15.40 28.64 -13.12
N THR A 451 14.28 28.49 -12.41
CA THR A 451 14.28 28.48 -10.95
C THR A 451 13.32 27.47 -10.34
N VAL A 452 13.75 26.81 -9.27
CA VAL A 452 12.87 26.05 -8.35
C VAL A 452 13.04 26.60 -6.94
N GLU A 453 11.93 26.71 -6.23
CA GLU A 453 11.87 27.23 -4.86
C GLU A 453 11.36 26.18 -3.88
N ALA A 454 11.85 26.23 -2.66
CA ALA A 454 11.40 25.41 -1.55
C ALA A 454 11.23 26.30 -0.31
N ASP A 455 10.01 26.41 0.19
CA ASP A 455 9.68 27.15 1.40
C ASP A 455 9.66 26.23 2.62
N GLY A 456 10.16 26.71 3.76
CA GLY A 456 10.23 25.93 4.99
C GLY A 456 10.70 26.76 6.19
N SER A 457 11.15 26.09 7.25
CA SER A 457 11.80 26.72 8.41
C SER A 457 13.20 26.16 8.57
N PHE A 458 14.19 26.86 8.01
CA PHE A 458 15.58 26.38 7.94
C PHE A 458 16.47 26.96 9.05
N ALA A 459 16.02 28.02 9.73
CA ALA A 459 16.84 28.70 10.72
C ALA A 459 17.04 27.86 12.00
N GLY A 460 18.30 27.56 12.33
CA GLY A 460 18.70 26.99 13.62
C GLY A 460 18.35 25.53 13.86
N THR A 461 17.73 24.86 12.87
CA THR A 461 17.29 23.46 12.96
C THR A 461 18.21 22.52 12.18
N GLY A 462 18.83 22.99 11.10
CA GLY A 462 19.66 22.17 10.22
C GLY A 462 20.45 22.96 9.19
N ALA A 463 21.01 22.24 8.23
CA ALA A 463 21.68 22.79 7.06
C ALA A 463 21.35 21.98 5.80
N PHE A 464 21.54 22.60 4.64
CA PHE A 464 21.42 21.91 3.37
C PHE A 464 22.70 21.11 3.07
N ILE A 465 22.53 19.93 2.46
CA ILE A 465 23.60 19.10 1.91
C ILE A 465 23.44 19.06 0.40
N LEU A 466 24.57 19.18 -0.31
CA LEU A 466 24.64 19.08 -1.76
C LEU A 466 25.27 17.73 -2.15
N SER A 467 24.55 16.94 -2.94
CA SER A 467 24.95 15.62 -3.41
C SER A 467 25.05 15.63 -4.93
N THR A 468 26.20 16.07 -5.45
CA THR A 468 26.48 16.08 -6.89
C THR A 468 26.97 14.70 -7.33
N ARG A 469 26.32 14.10 -8.34
CA ARG A 469 26.58 12.73 -8.80
C ARG A 469 26.56 12.64 -10.33
N GLY A 470 27.10 11.56 -10.88
CA GLY A 470 27.05 11.18 -12.30
C GLY A 470 27.83 12.09 -13.23
N SER A 471 27.89 11.82 -14.53
CA SER A 471 28.55 12.70 -15.49
C SER A 471 27.85 12.67 -16.85
N GLY A 472 28.01 13.74 -17.64
CA GLY A 472 27.31 13.84 -18.92
C GLY A 472 25.79 13.80 -18.71
N ALA A 473 25.10 12.89 -19.42
CA ALA A 473 23.65 12.74 -19.34
C ALA A 473 23.16 12.17 -18.00
N ASP A 474 24.02 11.44 -17.28
CA ASP A 474 23.68 10.84 -15.98
C ASP A 474 23.99 11.78 -14.80
N ALA A 475 24.48 12.99 -15.09
CA ALA A 475 24.74 13.98 -14.05
C ALA A 475 23.44 14.34 -13.32
N HIS A 476 23.49 14.48 -12.00
CA HIS A 476 22.40 15.05 -11.22
C HIS A 476 22.92 15.65 -9.91
N THR A 477 22.13 16.52 -9.28
CA THR A 477 22.49 17.14 -8.01
C THR A 477 21.32 17.17 -7.05
N GLY A 478 21.43 16.42 -5.96
CA GLY A 478 20.51 16.47 -4.83
C GLY A 478 20.82 17.63 -3.89
N VAL A 479 19.80 18.36 -3.46
CA VAL A 479 19.83 19.41 -2.44
C VAL A 479 18.84 19.00 -1.35
N ALA A 480 19.32 18.50 -0.22
CA ALA A 480 18.49 18.01 0.88
C ALA A 480 18.64 18.90 2.12
N PHE A 481 17.57 19.13 2.88
CA PHE A 481 17.66 19.79 4.19
C PHE A 481 17.75 18.74 5.29
N VAL A 482 18.84 18.80 6.06
CA VAL A 482 19.13 17.82 7.11
C VAL A 482 19.27 18.55 8.45
N ASN A 483 18.62 18.03 9.49
CA ASN A 483 18.74 18.60 10.84
C ASN A 483 20.17 18.49 11.38
N TYR A 484 20.55 19.43 12.24
CA TYR A 484 21.82 19.34 12.96
C TYR A 484 21.79 18.17 13.93
N LEU A 485 22.85 17.36 13.96
CA LEU A 485 22.97 16.32 14.98
C LEU A 485 22.88 16.98 16.38
N PRO A 486 21.94 16.55 17.25
CA PRO A 486 21.87 17.03 18.62
C PRO A 486 23.20 16.84 19.34
N SER A 487 23.46 17.66 20.37
CA SER A 487 24.61 17.41 21.22
C SER A 487 24.43 16.07 21.94
N LEU A 488 25.35 15.14 21.69
CA LEU A 488 25.37 13.81 22.30
C LEU A 488 26.23 13.84 23.57
N ALA A 489 25.75 13.21 24.64
CA ALA A 489 26.44 13.18 25.92
C ALA A 489 26.00 11.99 26.77
N GLU A 490 26.96 11.34 27.41
CA GLU A 490 26.74 10.19 28.30
C GLU A 490 25.59 10.38 29.29
N GLY A 491 24.63 9.46 29.26
CA GLY A 491 23.44 9.40 30.09
C GLY A 491 22.36 10.42 29.73
N VAL A 492 22.49 11.16 28.62
CA VAL A 492 21.54 12.20 28.19
C VAL A 492 20.76 11.76 26.96
N SER A 493 19.58 11.19 27.21
CA SER A 493 18.68 10.74 26.15
C SER A 493 18.31 11.84 25.15
N VAL A 494 18.40 11.50 23.87
CA VAL A 494 18.01 12.33 22.73
C VAL A 494 16.64 11.90 22.22
N ASN A 495 15.83 12.87 21.78
CA ASN A 495 14.55 12.59 21.13
C ASN A 495 14.77 12.16 19.67
N THR A 496 14.64 10.87 19.39
CA THR A 496 14.81 10.31 18.04
C THR A 496 13.70 10.70 17.06
N ALA A 497 12.61 11.32 17.52
CA ALA A 497 11.61 11.89 16.61
C ALA A 497 12.11 13.16 15.89
N SER A 498 13.24 13.75 16.32
CA SER A 498 13.81 14.94 15.68
C SER A 498 14.78 14.62 14.56
N ILE A 499 15.49 13.50 14.64
CA ILE A 499 16.26 12.85 13.57
C ILE A 499 16.28 11.36 13.93
N SER A 500 16.09 10.47 12.96
CA SER A 500 16.08 9.03 13.20
C SER A 500 16.85 8.34 12.08
N GLY A 501 17.69 7.37 12.44
CA GLY A 501 18.50 6.62 11.47
C GLY A 501 19.49 7.49 10.70
N VAL A 502 19.68 7.16 9.41
CA VAL A 502 20.49 7.95 8.46
C VAL A 502 19.61 9.05 7.85
N ALA A 503 19.86 10.32 8.20
CA ALA A 503 18.99 11.45 7.87
C ALA A 503 18.99 11.81 6.38
N ASP A 504 20.05 11.46 5.64
CA ASP A 504 20.08 11.51 4.18
C ASP A 504 20.79 10.28 3.61
N GLN A 505 20.00 9.27 3.21
CA GLN A 505 20.52 8.06 2.60
C GLN A 505 21.03 8.30 1.16
N SER A 506 20.51 9.31 0.47
CA SER A 506 20.94 9.69 -0.88
C SER A 506 22.36 10.24 -0.86
N PHE A 507 22.73 10.97 0.20
CA PHE A 507 24.12 11.38 0.43
C PHE A 507 25.07 10.19 0.43
N LEU A 508 24.72 9.08 1.09
CA LEU A 508 25.54 7.86 1.17
C LEU A 508 25.45 6.93 -0.06
N THR A 509 24.85 7.38 -1.15
CA THR A 509 24.74 6.62 -2.41
C THR A 509 25.84 7.04 -3.39
N GLY A 510 26.54 6.05 -3.93
CA GLY A 510 27.62 6.24 -4.90
C GLY A 510 27.13 6.30 -6.35
N ASP A 511 28.00 6.86 -7.19
CA ASP A 511 27.87 6.94 -8.65
C ASP A 511 29.05 6.25 -9.38
N GLY A 512 29.93 5.55 -8.63
CA GLY A 512 31.19 4.97 -9.10
C GLY A 512 32.37 5.93 -9.14
N SER A 513 32.17 7.22 -8.84
CA SER A 513 33.18 8.27 -8.90
C SER A 513 33.33 9.06 -7.59
N ALA A 514 32.23 9.34 -6.90
CA ALA A 514 32.19 10.02 -5.61
C ALA A 514 32.90 9.17 -4.56
N ARG A 515 33.96 9.72 -3.96
CA ARG A 515 34.76 9.02 -2.95
C ARG A 515 34.36 9.43 -1.55
N PHE A 516 34.07 8.46 -0.70
CA PHE A 516 33.63 8.69 0.67
C PHE A 516 34.79 8.49 1.65
N THR A 517 34.87 9.38 2.63
CA THR A 517 35.83 9.29 3.73
C THR A 517 35.07 9.32 5.04
N LEU A 518 35.49 8.50 6.00
CA LEU A 518 35.00 8.50 7.37
C LEU A 518 36.05 9.11 8.29
N ASP A 519 35.61 9.96 9.20
CA ASP A 519 36.38 10.48 10.32
C ASP A 519 35.82 10.00 11.65
N PHE A 520 36.66 9.36 12.46
CA PHE A 520 36.32 8.94 13.81
C PHE A 520 36.41 10.12 14.79
N LYS A 521 35.27 10.55 15.35
CA LYS A 521 35.18 11.73 16.21
C LYS A 521 35.42 11.37 17.67
N SER A 522 34.65 10.44 18.21
CA SER A 522 34.76 10.02 19.61
C SER A 522 34.22 8.61 19.83
N ALA A 523 34.64 8.02 20.95
CA ALA A 523 33.93 6.92 21.58
C ALA A 523 33.92 7.15 23.09
N VAL A 524 32.73 7.22 23.66
CA VAL A 524 32.49 7.33 25.10
C VAL A 524 31.55 6.19 25.45
N SER A 525 32.14 5.04 25.75
CA SER A 525 31.41 3.79 25.98
C SER A 525 32.13 2.95 27.04
N SER A 526 31.39 2.08 27.71
CA SER A 526 31.93 1.06 28.62
C SER A 526 32.45 -0.19 27.90
N PHE A 527 32.10 -0.37 26.63
CA PHE A 527 32.45 -1.53 25.82
C PHE A 527 33.60 -1.23 24.85
N ALA A 528 34.45 -2.22 24.62
CA ALA A 528 35.48 -2.14 23.58
C ALA A 528 34.86 -2.53 22.23
N ASN A 529 33.99 -1.67 21.70
CA ASN A 529 33.22 -1.94 20.49
C ASN A 529 34.12 -2.07 19.25
N SER A 530 33.63 -2.78 18.23
CA SER A 530 34.24 -2.81 16.90
C SER A 530 33.30 -2.13 15.90
N LEU A 531 33.81 -1.15 15.13
CA LEU A 531 33.04 -0.41 14.13
C LEU A 531 33.40 -0.89 12.73
N GLY A 532 32.40 -1.09 11.88
CA GLY A 532 32.57 -1.47 10.49
C GLY A 532 31.57 -0.81 9.53
N PHE A 533 31.75 -1.09 8.25
CA PHE A 533 30.83 -0.69 7.19
C PHE A 533 30.55 -1.85 6.23
N TYR A 534 29.45 -1.73 5.49
CA TYR A 534 29.09 -2.62 4.40
C TYR A 534 28.54 -1.81 3.23
N LYS A 535 28.51 -2.43 2.05
CA LYS A 535 27.79 -1.89 0.90
C LYS A 535 26.46 -2.60 0.71
N VAL A 536 25.45 -1.84 0.32
CA VAL A 536 24.16 -2.33 -0.12
C VAL A 536 24.07 -2.11 -1.62
N LYS A 537 23.91 -3.18 -2.38
CA LYS A 537 23.71 -3.10 -3.83
C LYS A 537 22.32 -2.53 -4.14
N ALA A 538 22.12 -2.14 -5.40
CA ALA A 538 20.82 -1.65 -5.87
C ALA A 538 19.67 -2.67 -5.68
N ASP A 539 19.96 -3.98 -5.60
CA ASP A 539 18.98 -5.04 -5.29
C ASP A 539 18.74 -5.25 -3.78
N GLY A 540 19.33 -4.41 -2.93
CA GLY A 540 19.22 -4.48 -1.48
C GLY A 540 20.17 -5.49 -0.82
N SER A 541 20.94 -6.27 -1.58
CA SER A 541 21.88 -7.25 -1.01
C SER A 541 23.09 -6.60 -0.34
N ILE A 542 23.48 -7.12 0.82
CA ILE A 542 24.61 -6.64 1.61
C ILE A 542 25.89 -7.39 1.19
N GLY A 543 26.95 -6.63 0.92
CA GLY A 543 28.28 -7.14 0.57
C GLY A 543 29.39 -6.20 1.06
N ASP A 544 30.64 -6.52 0.71
CA ASP A 544 31.84 -5.72 1.06
C ASP A 544 31.84 -5.29 2.53
N VAL A 545 31.78 -6.27 3.44
CA VAL A 545 31.69 -6.03 4.89
C VAL A 545 33.09 -5.94 5.48
N HIS A 546 33.40 -4.78 6.06
CA HIS A 546 34.74 -4.47 6.56
C HIS A 546 34.71 -3.95 8.00
N ILE A 547 35.74 -4.28 8.78
CA ILE A 547 36.02 -3.63 10.07
C ILE A 547 36.92 -2.42 9.83
N LEU A 548 36.49 -1.27 10.32
CA LEU A 548 37.24 -0.03 10.27
C LEU A 548 38.11 0.15 11.51
N PHE A 549 37.52 -0.10 12.68
CA PHE A 549 38.20 0.00 13.97
C PHE A 549 37.85 -1.24 14.81
N ASP A 550 38.86 -2.07 15.10
CA ASP A 550 38.67 -3.26 15.94
C ASP A 550 38.30 -2.87 17.38
N ASN A 551 38.92 -1.81 17.92
CA ASN A 551 38.70 -1.29 19.27
C ASN A 551 38.46 0.22 19.24
N THR A 552 37.21 0.64 19.42
CA THR A 552 36.82 2.06 19.38
C THR A 552 37.38 2.88 20.56
N LEU A 553 37.76 2.23 21.67
CA LEU A 553 38.38 2.89 22.82
C LEU A 553 39.88 3.17 22.65
N ASP A 554 40.53 2.60 21.63
CA ASP A 554 41.97 2.73 21.36
C ASP A 554 42.28 3.06 19.88
N VAL A 555 41.57 4.05 19.34
CA VAL A 555 41.82 4.52 17.96
C VAL A 555 42.93 5.57 17.94
N ALA A 556 44.08 5.19 17.37
CA ALA A 556 45.24 6.07 17.19
C ALA A 556 44.89 7.33 16.38
N ALA A 557 45.39 8.50 16.79
CA ALA A 557 45.01 9.79 16.19
C ALA A 557 45.26 9.87 14.67
N ASN A 558 46.33 9.23 14.16
CA ASN A 558 46.67 9.21 12.75
C ASN A 558 45.91 8.14 11.93
N ALA A 559 45.10 7.30 12.57
CA ALA A 559 44.30 6.26 11.94
C ALA A 559 42.79 6.60 11.92
N ARG A 560 42.39 7.77 12.43
CA ARG A 560 40.98 8.16 12.59
C ARG A 560 40.26 8.45 11.26
N THR A 561 40.99 8.68 10.19
CA THR A 561 40.42 8.96 8.86
C THR A 561 40.58 7.73 7.97
N VAL A 562 39.48 7.23 7.42
CA VAL A 562 39.45 6.02 6.57
C VAL A 562 38.75 6.30 5.25
N ASP A 563 39.38 5.90 4.15
CA ASP A 563 38.79 5.94 2.81
C ASP A 563 37.80 4.76 2.65
N LEU A 564 36.52 5.08 2.47
CA LEU A 564 35.46 4.10 2.21
C LEU A 564 35.33 3.76 0.72
N GLY A 565 36.13 4.40 -0.14
CA GLY A 565 36.17 4.19 -1.57
C GLY A 565 35.08 4.94 -2.33
N ALA A 566 34.91 4.59 -3.60
CA ALA A 566 33.82 5.06 -4.45
C ALA A 566 32.83 3.91 -4.70
N PRO A 567 31.70 3.84 -3.96
CA PRO A 567 30.66 2.88 -4.23
C PRO A 567 30.17 3.02 -5.68
N ALA A 568 29.83 1.90 -6.32
CA ALA A 568 29.32 1.91 -7.69
C ALA A 568 27.98 2.67 -7.78
N ASN A 569 27.55 2.94 -9.01
CA ASN A 569 26.27 3.63 -9.23
C ASN A 569 25.10 2.87 -8.57
N GLY A 570 24.40 3.54 -7.66
CA GLY A 570 23.29 2.98 -6.90
C GLY A 570 23.70 2.08 -5.73
N GLU A 571 25.00 1.85 -5.48
CA GLU A 571 25.46 1.22 -4.24
C GLU A 571 25.42 2.23 -3.09
N ARG A 572 24.92 1.78 -1.94
CA ARG A 572 24.82 2.59 -0.71
C ARG A 572 25.81 2.11 0.32
N ILE A 573 26.35 3.02 1.12
CA ILE A 573 27.15 2.68 2.30
C ILE A 573 26.23 2.54 3.51
N GLY A 574 26.38 1.45 4.26
CA GLY A 574 25.79 1.26 5.58
C GLY A 574 26.88 0.98 6.63
N PHE A 575 26.55 1.20 7.89
CA PHE A 575 27.49 1.06 9.00
C PHE A 575 26.97 0.07 10.04
N PHE A 576 27.88 -0.53 10.78
CA PHE A 576 27.51 -1.41 11.89
C PHE A 576 28.50 -1.32 13.05
N LEU A 577 27.99 -1.55 14.25
CA LEU A 577 28.75 -1.64 15.49
C LEU A 577 28.57 -3.03 16.11
N ILE A 578 29.67 -3.69 16.46
CA ILE A 578 29.65 -4.92 17.25
C ILE A 578 29.89 -4.52 18.71
N GLN A 579 28.88 -4.73 19.55
CA GLN A 579 28.97 -4.48 20.99
C GLN A 579 30.10 -5.31 21.60
N ASP A 580 31.02 -4.67 22.32
CA ASP A 580 32.19 -5.29 22.97
C ASP A 580 33.01 -6.21 22.04
N GLY A 581 33.00 -5.90 20.73
CA GLY A 581 33.56 -6.76 19.69
C GLY A 581 35.04 -7.08 19.89
N PHE A 582 35.84 -6.11 20.33
CA PHE A 582 37.28 -6.33 20.56
C PHE A 582 37.54 -7.29 21.71
N HIS A 583 36.79 -7.16 22.80
CA HIS A 583 36.98 -8.03 23.95
C HIS A 583 36.57 -9.48 23.62
N ASN A 584 35.46 -9.63 22.90
CA ASN A 584 34.90 -10.94 22.57
C ASN A 584 35.67 -11.65 21.46
N PHE A 585 36.17 -10.92 20.46
CA PHE A 585 36.73 -11.50 19.24
C PHE A 585 38.17 -11.06 18.91
N GLY A 586 38.72 -10.09 19.64
CA GLY A 586 40.04 -9.51 19.36
C GLY A 586 40.05 -8.76 18.03
N HIS A 587 41.19 -8.84 17.33
CA HIS A 587 41.31 -8.32 15.97
C HIS A 587 40.57 -9.25 15.00
N LEU A 588 39.48 -8.76 14.41
CA LEU A 588 38.75 -9.50 13.39
C LEU A 588 39.46 -9.35 12.05
N ALA A 589 39.63 -10.45 11.34
CA ALA A 589 40.13 -10.40 9.97
C ALA A 589 39.10 -9.75 9.05
N ASP A 590 39.57 -9.04 8.03
CA ASP A 590 38.74 -8.40 7.00
C ASP A 590 38.19 -9.43 6.00
N ASN A 591 37.37 -10.35 6.50
CA ASN A 591 36.79 -11.48 5.77
C ASN A 591 35.36 -11.75 6.24
N LEU A 592 34.63 -10.68 6.55
CA LEU A 592 33.31 -10.73 7.13
C LEU A 592 32.20 -10.75 6.07
N SER A 593 31.03 -11.25 6.45
CA SER A 593 29.81 -11.16 5.66
C SER A 593 28.56 -11.17 6.54
N PHE A 594 27.49 -10.56 6.04
CA PHE A 594 26.15 -10.67 6.62
C PHE A 594 25.32 -11.65 5.80
N VAL A 595 24.84 -12.72 6.42
CA VAL A 595 24.03 -13.74 5.77
C VAL A 595 22.61 -13.81 6.34
N ALA A 596 21.66 -14.18 5.48
CA ALA A 596 20.27 -14.35 5.88
C ALA A 596 20.10 -15.53 6.87
N PRO A 597 19.14 -15.45 7.81
CA PRO A 597 18.78 -16.58 8.67
C PRO A 597 18.28 -17.77 7.84
N GLY A 598 18.63 -19.01 8.23
CA GLY A 598 18.11 -20.23 7.56
C GLY A 598 19.13 -21.09 6.81
N GLY A 599 20.43 -20.81 6.87
CA GLY A 599 21.49 -21.80 6.64
C GLY A 599 22.02 -21.98 5.21
N ALA A 600 21.66 -21.11 4.26
CA ALA A 600 22.09 -21.23 2.86
C ALA A 600 23.26 -20.31 2.41
N ASP A 601 23.97 -19.66 3.35
CA ASP A 601 25.03 -18.66 3.07
C ASP A 601 24.63 -17.57 2.06
N ARG A 602 23.32 -17.31 1.91
CA ARG A 602 22.79 -16.24 1.09
C ARG A 602 23.11 -14.91 1.76
N ALA A 603 23.53 -13.92 0.99
CA ALA A 603 23.68 -12.55 1.47
C ALA A 603 22.38 -12.08 2.15
N ALA A 604 22.54 -11.39 3.29
CA ALA A 604 21.44 -10.65 3.88
C ALA A 604 21.03 -9.50 2.96
N THR A 605 19.77 -9.06 3.07
CA THR A 605 19.25 -7.89 2.37
C THR A 605 18.91 -6.82 3.40
N VAL A 606 19.08 -5.55 3.07
CA VAL A 606 18.85 -4.43 3.99
C VAL A 606 17.42 -4.39 4.56
N ASP A 607 16.44 -4.91 3.81
CA ASP A 607 15.03 -5.02 4.22
C ASP A 607 14.63 -6.45 4.65
N GLY A 608 15.60 -7.37 4.74
CA GLY A 608 15.37 -8.79 5.01
C GLY A 608 15.10 -9.14 6.47
N GLY A 609 15.13 -8.16 7.38
CA GLY A 609 15.13 -8.38 8.82
C GLY A 609 16.54 -8.68 9.37
N LEU A 610 16.62 -9.51 10.43
CA LEU A 610 17.88 -9.82 11.11
C LEU A 610 18.94 -10.42 10.19
N ALA A 611 20.18 -9.92 10.30
CA ALA A 611 21.35 -10.44 9.60
C ALA A 611 22.31 -11.18 10.55
N ILE A 612 22.92 -12.29 10.10
CA ILE A 612 23.92 -13.03 10.87
C ILE A 612 25.31 -12.64 10.41
N LEU A 613 26.14 -12.13 11.33
CA LEU A 613 27.55 -11.84 11.06
C LEU A 613 28.37 -13.14 11.01
N LYS A 614 29.12 -13.31 9.92
CA LYS A 614 30.04 -14.42 9.69
C LYS A 614 31.45 -13.90 9.41
N SER A 615 32.44 -14.65 9.88
CA SER A 615 33.83 -14.55 9.47
C SER A 615 34.21 -15.81 8.68
N ALA A 616 34.94 -15.66 7.57
CA ALA A 616 35.45 -16.81 6.83
C ALA A 616 36.41 -17.68 7.67
N SER A 617 37.11 -17.08 8.64
CA SER A 617 38.05 -17.79 9.52
C SER A 617 37.42 -18.37 10.80
N LEU A 618 36.38 -17.73 11.33
CA LEU A 618 35.77 -18.12 12.62
C LEU A 618 34.37 -18.74 12.48
N GLY A 619 33.80 -18.71 11.28
CA GLY A 619 32.42 -19.13 11.04
C GLY A 619 31.42 -18.06 11.49
N ALA A 620 30.21 -18.49 11.88
CA ALA A 620 29.21 -17.58 12.44
C ALA A 620 29.66 -17.05 13.79
N LEU A 621 29.65 -15.73 13.96
CA LEU A 621 29.97 -15.07 15.23
C LEU A 621 28.72 -15.10 16.13
N THR A 622 28.33 -16.29 16.56
CA THR A 622 27.13 -16.51 17.37
C THR A 622 27.25 -15.77 18.69
N GLY A 623 26.27 -14.93 19.01
CA GLY A 623 26.27 -14.09 20.22
C GLY A 623 26.88 -12.70 20.03
N ALA A 624 27.39 -12.37 18.83
CA ALA A 624 27.71 -10.99 18.50
C ALA A 624 26.41 -10.16 18.46
N THR A 625 26.31 -9.17 19.34
CA THR A 625 25.26 -8.15 19.25
C THR A 625 25.72 -7.10 18.24
N VAL A 626 25.00 -7.00 17.11
CA VAL A 626 25.32 -6.07 16.04
C VAL A 626 24.23 -5.03 15.90
N PHE A 627 24.63 -3.77 15.88
CA PHE A 627 23.76 -2.62 15.65
C PHE A 627 24.04 -2.04 14.28
N HIS A 628 23.01 -1.94 13.44
CA HIS A 628 23.10 -1.45 12.08
C HIS A 628 22.55 -0.04 11.96
N SER A 629 23.12 0.74 11.02
CA SER A 629 22.55 2.02 10.62
C SER A 629 21.20 1.89 9.92
N SER A 630 20.89 0.71 9.35
CA SER A 630 19.54 0.37 8.90
C SER A 630 18.73 -0.23 10.03
N ALA A 631 17.66 0.47 10.43
CA ALA A 631 16.74 0.00 11.47
C ALA A 631 16.10 -1.35 11.12
N ALA A 632 15.84 -1.62 9.82
CA ALA A 632 15.24 -2.87 9.36
C ALA A 632 16.09 -4.12 9.66
N LEU A 633 17.41 -3.96 9.83
CA LEU A 633 18.31 -5.04 10.21
C LEU A 633 18.37 -5.24 11.74
N ASN A 634 17.90 -4.27 12.51
CA ASN A 634 17.93 -4.31 13.97
C ASN A 634 16.71 -5.06 14.54
N PRO A 635 16.86 -5.73 15.70
CA PRO A 635 15.74 -6.38 16.36
C PRO A 635 14.55 -5.42 16.57
N ASN A 636 13.35 -5.84 16.14
CA ASN A 636 12.11 -5.07 16.20
C ASN A 636 12.15 -3.71 15.48
N GLY A 637 13.06 -3.50 14.52
CA GLY A 637 13.16 -2.21 13.82
C GLY A 637 13.78 -1.10 14.68
N ALA A 638 14.53 -1.45 15.74
CA ALA A 638 15.06 -0.46 16.67
C ALA A 638 16.06 0.49 15.98
N GLU A 639 15.90 1.79 16.24
CA GLU A 639 16.88 2.81 15.87
C GLU A 639 18.08 2.72 16.81
N GLN A 640 19.22 2.34 16.25
CA GLN A 640 20.49 2.23 16.97
C GLN A 640 21.49 3.30 16.52
N VAL A 641 21.04 4.14 15.59
CA VAL A 641 21.82 5.21 14.99
C VAL A 641 20.98 6.46 14.94
N LEU A 642 21.63 7.57 15.26
CA LEU A 642 21.16 8.92 15.06
C LEU A 642 22.11 9.61 14.07
N SER A 643 21.62 10.39 13.12
CA SER A 643 22.52 11.15 12.25
C SER A 643 21.98 12.52 11.88
N GLY A 644 22.88 13.48 11.74
CA GLY A 644 22.53 14.84 11.38
C GLY A 644 23.71 15.53 10.78
N VAL A 645 23.47 16.70 10.20
CA VAL A 645 24.53 17.44 9.53
C VAL A 645 25.35 18.22 10.55
N HIS A 646 26.65 18.37 10.31
CA HIS A 646 27.46 19.35 11.04
C HIS A 646 27.08 20.78 10.62
N ALA A 647 27.34 21.76 11.49
CA ALA A 647 27.21 23.17 11.14
C ALA A 647 27.96 23.48 9.83
N GLY A 648 27.24 24.00 8.83
CA GLY A 648 27.79 24.32 7.52
C GLY A 648 27.54 23.30 6.40
N GLY A 649 26.86 22.17 6.65
CA GLY A 649 26.35 21.32 5.56
C GLY A 649 27.35 20.36 4.90
N GLN A 650 28.56 20.23 5.46
CA GLN A 650 29.72 19.60 4.80
C GLN A 650 30.06 18.19 5.32
N GLU A 651 29.34 17.73 6.32
CA GLU A 651 29.62 16.49 7.02
C GLU A 651 28.32 15.90 7.56
N LEU A 652 28.07 14.64 7.23
CA LEU A 652 27.02 13.85 7.88
C LEU A 652 27.62 13.19 9.12
N LEU A 653 27.19 13.62 10.30
CA LEU A 653 27.57 13.03 11.57
C LEU A 653 26.63 11.87 11.91
N ILE A 654 27.18 10.77 12.42
CA ILE A 654 26.45 9.57 12.80
C ILE A 654 26.90 9.18 14.22
N GLY A 655 25.94 9.10 15.14
CA GLY A 655 26.10 8.60 16.50
C GLY A 655 25.49 7.21 16.65
N PHE A 656 26.17 6.33 17.37
CA PHE A 656 25.72 4.97 17.69
C PHE A 656 25.36 4.85 19.15
N GLU A 657 24.28 4.12 19.40
CA GLU A 657 23.95 3.53 20.70
C GLU A 657 24.50 2.09 20.72
N ASP A 658 25.05 1.67 21.86
CA ASP A 658 25.58 0.33 22.04
C ASP A 658 24.75 -0.57 22.96
N LEU A 659 23.55 -0.15 23.40
CA LEU A 659 22.63 -0.96 24.20
C LEU A 659 21.39 -1.47 23.42
N GLN A 660 21.07 -2.74 23.63
CA GLN A 660 20.18 -3.53 22.77
C GLN A 660 18.66 -3.29 22.94
N ASN A 661 18.19 -2.40 23.81
CA ASN A 661 16.76 -2.29 24.11
C ASN A 661 16.28 -0.87 24.43
N ALA A 662 14.95 -0.70 24.58
CA ALA A 662 14.30 0.56 24.98
C ALA A 662 14.75 1.15 26.35
N ARG A 663 15.71 0.50 27.03
CA ARG A 663 16.39 0.93 28.26
C ARG A 663 17.88 1.27 28.04
N GLY A 664 18.37 1.34 26.81
CA GLY A 664 19.54 2.17 26.50
C GLY A 664 19.26 3.60 26.95
N ASP A 665 20.30 4.34 27.29
CA ASP A 665 20.21 5.76 27.62
C ASP A 665 19.86 6.63 26.42
N ARG A 666 19.95 6.09 25.19
CA ARG A 666 19.52 6.74 23.93
C ARG A 666 20.24 8.05 23.70
N ASP A 667 21.53 8.06 24.01
CA ASP A 667 22.37 9.22 23.99
C ASP A 667 23.35 9.20 22.79
N PHE A 668 23.55 8.01 22.18
CA PHE A 668 24.17 7.78 20.87
C PHE A 668 25.63 8.27 20.73
N GLN A 669 26.30 8.58 21.85
CA GLN A 669 27.71 9.02 21.87
C GLN A 669 28.72 7.88 21.91
N ASP A 670 28.26 6.62 22.05
CA ASP A 670 29.15 5.46 22.26
C ASP A 670 30.22 5.39 21.19
N VAL A 671 29.82 5.68 19.95
CA VAL A 671 30.70 5.98 18.83
C VAL A 671 30.09 7.09 18.00
N VAL A 672 30.88 8.12 17.70
CA VAL A 672 30.50 9.20 16.79
C VAL A 672 31.49 9.26 15.63
N ILE A 673 30.95 9.24 14.41
CA ILE A 673 31.71 9.34 13.16
C ILE A 673 31.17 10.48 12.29
N GLY A 674 32.01 11.02 11.41
CA GLY A 674 31.63 11.98 10.38
C GLY A 674 31.93 11.42 9.00
N ILE A 675 31.03 11.62 8.05
CA ILE A 675 31.18 11.18 6.67
C ILE A 675 31.33 12.38 5.74
N HIS A 676 32.31 12.29 4.86
CA HIS A 676 32.64 13.29 3.85
C HIS A 676 32.65 12.69 2.45
N VAL A 677 32.37 13.51 1.44
CA VAL A 677 32.58 13.18 0.03
C VAL A 677 33.72 14.03 -0.52
N THR A 678 34.73 13.37 -1.10
CA THR A 678 35.86 14.02 -1.76
C THR A 678 35.59 14.14 -3.26
N GLY A 679 35.77 15.34 -3.82
CA GLY A 679 35.62 15.60 -5.26
C GLY A 679 34.50 16.57 -5.66
N ASP A 680 33.59 16.92 -4.75
CA ASP A 680 32.43 17.77 -5.03
C ASP A 680 32.74 19.29 -5.03
N GLY A 681 34.01 19.65 -5.21
CA GLY A 681 34.41 21.06 -5.25
C GLY A 681 34.28 21.81 -3.93
N PHE A 682 34.36 21.12 -2.78
CA PHE A 682 34.37 21.70 -1.41
C PHE A 682 35.63 22.53 -1.06
N LEU A 683 36.09 23.37 -1.98
CA LEU A 683 36.69 24.64 -1.59
C LEU A 683 35.54 25.63 -1.76
N PHE A 684 35.19 26.48 -0.80
CA PHE A 684 35.78 27.80 -0.71
C PHE A 684 35.47 28.44 0.66
N THR A 685 36.53 29.05 1.20
CA THR A 685 36.65 30.25 2.06
C THR A 685 35.48 30.72 2.90
#